data_AF-A0A066WJA2-F1
#
_entry.id   AF-A0A066WJA2-F1
#
_cell.length_a   1.000
_cell.length_b   1.000
_cell.length_c   1.000
_cell.angle_alpha   90.00
_cell.angle_beta   90.00
_cell.angle_gamma   90.00
#
_symmetry.space_group_name_H-M   'P 1'
#
loop_
_entity.id
_entity.type
_entity.pdbx_description
1 polymer ?
#
loop_
_entity_poly.entity_id
_entity_poly.type
_entity_poly.pdbx_seq_one_letter_code
_entity_poly.pdbx_strand_id
1 'polypeptide(L)'
;MAFAKEKLGPHPHSLLLPMNHRASASESDADAHRPPWFSLGRAWIMHMLRVCVVFFISCSLIRQLADSRPSESFMDSIDSIHATLMRHAIPVEALAAARCPQQMAYNGELHPIALPGQSLLAQRLSQAIAIDTSVSDNWPAPAEDPERWTTIFKPFRDWMHTAFPKVHQPDGPVKLELVNQNGLLYTWQGSDESRKPLLLMAHQDVVPVNPKVLNDWIHPPFEGYIDKGNQTIWGRGSYDAKSWLVSIVSTLEALLEAGHVPKRTVVVSFGFDEEASGPQGAAHLGAFLHERYGDDSFSLIVDEGTPVLGPQDPANVLRLPIAMAAVAEKGSVHVSMTVQAKGGHSSFPPQHTSVGLLAKLVSAIEDSQDFGAIVTGTDADYPYRQMQCFSDSKAFPPEIKSMMDDLDWALGHPRGRHALERHASCPRRHSFTRRLAGMLAPMLDSDRRREQRIALARRRLSQALRRYPSLSNPAETTRAVDIFNGGVKVNALPESAEAIIDHRISTSSSVADVKKAYVRAIQHPARSLALSTDIFGEQTENAVSNPSEWKCTHPVEPCSFHSQEQQGHVVVRMWDENELEPAPGTPVVGEDAKPWRFVASVIRRVWQDQAREVMGGSGRGSNSSTAGSAVAEEAAGIRVIPAIMQGNTDTRYMWPLSKHIIRFGPASLLPDTTGVGGATAGVHTTNEHYHADGLVKAVDFYSTLILALEQTTEL
;
A
#
# COMPACT_ATOMS: atom_id res chain seq x y z
N MET A 1 -2.36 -23.04 -66.05
CA MET A 1 -1.21 -23.19 -66.99
C MET A 1 0.01 -23.51 -66.13
N ALA A 2 0.25 -24.79 -65.79
CA ALA A 2 1.12 -25.74 -66.49
C ALA A 2 2.59 -25.23 -66.56
N PHE A 3 3.49 -25.72 -65.69
CA PHE A 3 4.53 -26.77 -65.94
C PHE A 3 5.72 -26.22 -66.77
N ALA A 4 7.02 -26.47 -66.54
CA ALA A 4 7.77 -27.49 -65.79
C ALA A 4 9.30 -27.15 -65.79
N LYS A 5 10.07 -27.82 -64.91
CA LYS A 5 11.40 -28.50 -65.15
C LYS A 5 12.62 -27.66 -65.64
N GLU A 6 13.90 -27.98 -65.38
CA GLU A 6 14.63 -29.09 -64.73
C GLU A 6 16.07 -28.62 -64.44
N LYS A 7 16.77 -29.39 -63.60
CA LYS A 7 18.21 -29.34 -63.25
C LYS A 7 19.15 -29.43 -64.45
N LEU A 8 20.40 -28.97 -64.27
CA LEU A 8 21.65 -29.68 -64.61
C LEU A 8 22.87 -29.02 -63.92
N GLY A 9 23.73 -29.81 -63.26
CA GLY A 9 25.08 -29.42 -62.80
C GLY A 9 26.09 -29.38 -63.96
N PRO A 10 27.44 -29.35 -63.77
CA PRO A 10 28.19 -29.98 -62.67
C PRO A 10 29.46 -29.21 -62.13
N HIS A 11 30.08 -29.73 -61.06
CA HIS A 11 31.50 -29.53 -60.62
C HIS A 11 32.48 -30.26 -61.60
N PRO A 12 33.86 -30.15 -61.58
CA PRO A 12 34.78 -30.24 -60.41
C PRO A 12 36.24 -29.64 -60.50
N HIS A 13 37.08 -29.95 -59.48
CA HIS A 13 38.57 -29.96 -59.36
C HIS A 13 39.34 -28.62 -59.17
N SER A 14 40.01 -28.31 -58.03
CA SER A 14 41.21 -28.85 -57.34
C SER A 14 42.57 -28.45 -57.95
N LEU A 15 43.44 -27.72 -57.21
CA LEU A 15 44.90 -27.95 -57.02
C LEU A 15 45.67 -26.76 -56.38
N LEU A 16 46.55 -27.12 -55.43
CA LEU A 16 47.94 -26.65 -55.15
C LEU A 16 48.25 -25.39 -54.29
N LEU A 17 48.95 -25.69 -53.18
CA LEU A 17 49.95 -24.91 -52.42
C LEU A 17 51.20 -24.59 -53.28
N PRO A 18 52.07 -23.61 -52.94
CA PRO A 18 53.16 -23.76 -51.94
C PRO A 18 53.30 -22.54 -50.98
N MET A 19 53.61 -22.67 -49.68
CA MET A 19 54.90 -22.93 -48.99
C MET A 19 55.87 -21.72 -48.82
N ASN A 20 56.42 -21.61 -47.58
CA ASN A 20 57.64 -20.92 -47.11
C ASN A 20 57.53 -19.42 -46.69
N HIS A 21 58.17 -18.90 -45.61
CA HIS A 21 59.06 -19.46 -44.57
C HIS A 21 59.28 -18.41 -43.44
N ARG A 22 59.62 -18.92 -42.23
CA ARG A 22 60.51 -18.36 -41.17
C ARG A 22 60.08 -17.07 -40.44
N ALA A 23 59.77 -17.09 -39.13
CA ALA A 23 60.61 -17.37 -37.94
C ALA A 23 61.55 -16.20 -37.55
N SER A 24 61.32 -15.60 -36.38
CA SER A 24 62.26 -15.65 -35.24
C SER A 24 61.65 -14.93 -34.04
N ALA A 25 61.71 -15.64 -32.91
CA ALA A 25 61.44 -15.16 -31.57
C ALA A 25 62.70 -14.54 -30.95
N SER A 26 62.54 -13.79 -29.86
CA SER A 26 63.58 -13.62 -28.85
C SER A 26 62.99 -13.95 -27.47
N GLU A 27 63.40 -15.11 -26.94
CA GLU A 27 63.34 -15.53 -25.55
C GLU A 27 64.52 -14.95 -24.75
N SER A 28 64.31 -14.75 -23.44
CA SER A 28 65.23 -14.99 -22.29
C SER A 28 64.77 -14.06 -21.14
N ASP A 29 64.53 -14.46 -19.89
CA ASP A 29 65.06 -15.58 -19.12
C ASP A 29 64.06 -16.08 -18.08
N ALA A 30 64.11 -17.40 -17.86
CA ALA A 30 63.60 -18.11 -16.71
C ALA A 30 64.75 -18.36 -15.73
N ASP A 31 64.49 -18.28 -14.41
CA ASP A 31 64.68 -19.40 -13.48
C ASP A 31 64.64 -18.94 -12.01
N ALA A 32 63.79 -19.59 -11.21
CA ALA A 32 64.20 -20.24 -9.96
C ALA A 32 63.05 -21.01 -9.28
N HIS A 33 63.30 -22.32 -9.09
CA HIS A 33 62.75 -23.26 -8.09
C HIS A 33 61.50 -24.13 -8.42
N ARG A 34 61.79 -25.42 -8.66
CA ARG A 34 60.89 -26.60 -8.47
C ARG A 34 61.18 -27.28 -7.10
N PRO A 35 60.52 -28.41 -6.74
CA PRO A 35 59.19 -28.61 -6.15
C PRO A 35 59.30 -29.21 -4.70
N PRO A 36 58.20 -29.49 -3.95
CA PRO A 36 57.53 -30.81 -3.98
C PRO A 36 55.97 -30.63 -3.95
N TRP A 37 55.08 -31.56 -4.27
CA TRP A 37 54.64 -32.68 -3.41
C TRP A 37 53.60 -33.55 -4.17
N PHE A 38 54.02 -34.74 -4.57
CA PHE A 38 53.16 -35.91 -4.72
C PHE A 38 52.78 -36.39 -3.31
N SER A 39 51.78 -35.80 -2.66
CA SER A 39 51.27 -36.31 -1.36
C SER A 39 49.79 -36.05 -1.06
N LEU A 40 49.09 -35.18 -1.81
CA LEU A 40 47.67 -34.89 -1.56
C LEU A 40 46.68 -35.93 -2.14
N GLY A 41 47.07 -36.74 -3.12
CA GLY A 41 46.17 -37.71 -3.76
C GLY A 41 45.86 -38.95 -2.90
N ARG A 42 46.78 -39.37 -2.02
CA ARG A 42 46.60 -40.59 -1.21
C ARG A 42 45.76 -40.36 0.07
N ALA A 43 45.80 -39.16 0.65
CA ALA A 43 44.99 -38.82 1.82
C ALA A 43 43.49 -38.71 1.48
N TRP A 44 43.16 -38.18 0.29
CA TRP A 44 41.77 -38.02 -0.16
C TRP A 44 41.10 -39.36 -0.50
N ILE A 45 41.83 -40.28 -1.15
CA ILE A 45 41.34 -41.63 -1.47
C ILE A 45 41.17 -42.48 -0.21
N MET A 46 42.08 -42.35 0.78
CA MET A 46 41.95 -43.03 2.08
C MET A 46 40.79 -42.48 2.92
N HIS A 47 40.45 -41.19 2.78
CA HIS A 47 39.31 -40.60 3.50
C HIS A 47 37.96 -41.02 2.88
N MET A 48 37.87 -41.08 1.55
CA MET A 48 36.71 -41.64 0.84
C MET A 48 36.49 -43.13 1.17
N LEU A 49 37.56 -43.93 1.23
CA LEU A 49 37.46 -45.34 1.64
C LEU A 49 37.04 -45.50 3.12
N ARG A 50 37.50 -44.64 4.03
CA ARG A 50 37.05 -44.65 5.43
C ARG A 50 35.58 -44.24 5.59
N VAL A 51 35.11 -43.25 4.82
CA VAL A 51 33.69 -42.84 4.82
C VAL A 51 32.82 -43.95 4.23
N CYS A 52 33.24 -44.62 3.15
CA CYS A 52 32.52 -45.77 2.60
C CYS A 52 32.50 -46.97 3.57
N VAL A 53 33.58 -47.25 4.29
CA VAL A 53 33.62 -48.33 5.30
C VAL A 53 32.75 -48.00 6.51
N VAL A 54 32.72 -46.75 6.98
CA VAL A 54 31.79 -46.31 8.04
C VAL A 54 30.33 -46.38 7.56
N PHE A 55 30.05 -46.04 6.30
CA PHE A 55 28.71 -46.15 5.70
C PHE A 55 28.25 -47.60 5.53
N PHE A 56 29.16 -48.52 5.16
CA PHE A 56 28.84 -49.95 5.06
C PHE A 56 28.69 -50.62 6.43
N ILE A 57 29.51 -50.24 7.42
CA ILE A 57 29.38 -50.74 8.79
C ILE A 57 28.09 -50.20 9.44
N SER A 58 27.72 -48.93 9.21
CA SER A 58 26.45 -48.38 9.69
C SER A 58 25.23 -48.95 8.96
N CYS A 59 25.32 -49.25 7.66
CA CYS A 59 24.25 -50.01 6.97
C CYS A 59 24.14 -51.46 7.46
N SER A 60 25.24 -52.12 7.84
CA SER A 60 25.19 -53.47 8.42
C SER A 60 24.69 -53.47 9.86
N LEU A 61 25.01 -52.44 10.65
CA LEU A 61 24.51 -52.27 12.03
C LEU A 61 23.02 -51.88 12.05
N ILE A 62 22.57 -51.03 11.11
CA ILE A 62 21.16 -50.68 10.93
C ILE A 62 20.36 -51.90 10.46
N ARG A 63 20.96 -52.79 9.66
CA ARG A 63 20.33 -54.06 9.25
C ARG A 63 20.27 -55.08 10.40
N GLN A 64 21.24 -55.08 11.32
CA GLN A 64 21.19 -55.88 12.56
C GLN A 64 20.23 -55.31 13.61
N LEU A 65 20.04 -53.98 13.67
CA LEU A 65 19.07 -53.32 14.55
C LEU A 65 17.64 -53.34 13.99
N ALA A 66 17.45 -53.57 12.69
CA ALA A 66 16.15 -53.73 12.06
C ALA A 66 15.47 -55.11 12.33
N ASP A 67 16.21 -56.08 12.88
CA ASP A 67 15.66 -57.41 13.26
C ASP A 67 15.20 -57.49 14.73
N SER A 68 15.42 -56.44 15.53
CA SER A 68 14.80 -56.33 16.86
C SER A 68 13.60 -55.39 16.78
N ARG A 69 12.38 -55.95 16.78
CA ARG A 69 11.15 -55.16 16.96
C ARG A 69 11.23 -54.43 18.30
N PRO A 70 11.20 -53.09 18.36
CA PRO A 70 11.07 -52.40 19.63
C PRO A 70 9.68 -52.67 20.20
N SER A 71 9.58 -52.87 21.52
CA SER A 71 8.31 -53.09 22.21
C SER A 71 7.41 -51.85 22.11
N GLU A 72 6.08 -52.05 22.01
CA GLU A 72 5.08 -50.99 21.87
C GLU A 72 5.25 -49.84 22.89
N SER A 73 5.73 -50.14 24.10
CA SER A 73 5.97 -49.14 25.16
C SER A 73 7.04 -48.08 24.83
N PHE A 74 7.96 -48.36 23.91
CA PHE A 74 9.01 -47.41 23.51
C PHE A 74 8.51 -46.43 22.45
N MET A 75 7.63 -46.86 21.54
CA MET A 75 6.99 -45.95 20.58
C MET A 75 5.97 -45.04 21.28
N ASP A 76 5.19 -45.56 22.23
CA ASP A 76 4.25 -44.76 23.02
C ASP A 76 4.95 -43.68 23.86
N SER A 77 6.18 -43.94 24.34
CA SER A 77 6.98 -42.94 25.06
C SER A 77 7.52 -41.85 24.12
N ILE A 78 7.91 -42.18 22.89
CA ILE A 78 8.36 -41.18 21.91
C ILE A 78 7.17 -40.33 21.45
N ASP A 79 6.01 -40.93 21.19
CA ASP A 79 4.80 -40.19 20.81
C ASP A 79 4.26 -39.33 21.96
N SER A 80 4.38 -39.79 23.21
CA SER A 80 4.06 -38.98 24.40
C SER A 80 5.05 -37.84 24.63
N ILE A 81 6.34 -38.02 24.34
CA ILE A 81 7.36 -36.96 24.45
C ILE A 81 7.20 -35.95 23.31
N HIS A 82 6.92 -36.41 22.09
CA HIS A 82 6.66 -35.57 20.92
C HIS A 82 5.34 -34.79 21.09
N ALA A 83 4.28 -35.42 21.61
CA ALA A 83 3.02 -34.73 21.92
C ALA A 83 3.14 -33.74 23.09
N THR A 84 3.99 -34.02 24.09
CA THR A 84 4.24 -33.10 25.21
C THR A 84 5.10 -31.91 24.80
N LEU A 85 6.12 -32.12 23.96
CA LEU A 85 6.95 -31.05 23.39
C LEU A 85 6.17 -30.16 22.40
N MET A 86 5.24 -30.74 21.63
CA MET A 86 4.38 -29.98 20.70
C MET A 86 3.21 -29.25 21.38
N ARG A 87 2.84 -29.60 22.63
CA ARG A 87 1.73 -28.96 23.37
C ARG A 87 2.12 -27.69 24.13
N HIS A 88 3.42 -27.46 24.40
CA HIS A 88 3.88 -26.36 25.26
C HIS A 88 4.80 -25.35 24.56
N ALA A 89 5.03 -25.49 23.26
CA ALA A 89 5.71 -24.47 22.46
C ALA A 89 5.01 -24.39 21.11
N ILE A 90 4.07 -23.45 20.97
CA ILE A 90 3.91 -22.83 19.64
C ILE A 90 5.20 -22.01 19.51
N PRO A 91 6.16 -22.40 18.66
CA PRO A 91 7.37 -21.61 18.56
C PRO A 91 6.95 -20.29 17.92
N VAL A 92 7.47 -19.19 18.44
CA VAL A 92 7.42 -17.84 17.85
C VAL A 92 7.75 -17.88 16.34
N GLU A 93 8.50 -18.89 15.90
CA GLU A 93 8.84 -19.22 14.51
C GLU A 93 7.64 -19.59 13.62
N ALA A 94 6.58 -20.22 14.14
CA ALA A 94 5.38 -20.57 13.38
C ALA A 94 4.49 -19.34 13.11
N LEU A 95 4.40 -18.40 14.07
CA LEU A 95 3.76 -17.09 13.89
C LEU A 95 4.55 -16.22 12.90
N ALA A 96 5.89 -16.29 12.93
CA ALA A 96 6.75 -15.62 11.94
C ALA A 96 6.61 -16.20 10.51
N ALA A 97 6.06 -17.40 10.36
CA ALA A 97 5.84 -18.06 9.08
C ALA A 97 4.45 -17.81 8.45
N ALA A 98 3.52 -17.15 9.16
CA ALA A 98 2.22 -16.78 8.59
C ALA A 98 2.39 -15.74 7.46
N ARG A 99 1.55 -15.82 6.41
CA ARG A 99 1.56 -14.79 5.35
C ARG A 99 1.14 -13.43 5.89
N CYS A 100 0.21 -13.44 6.83
CA CYS A 100 -0.33 -12.26 7.48
C CYS A 100 -0.30 -12.43 9.00
N PRO A 101 0.82 -12.06 9.66
CA PRO A 101 0.95 -12.23 11.10
C PRO A 101 -0.08 -11.34 11.82
N GLN A 102 -1.04 -11.94 12.52
CA GLN A 102 -2.00 -11.22 13.33
C GLN A 102 -1.48 -11.04 14.76
N GLN A 103 -1.88 -9.95 15.40
CA GLN A 103 -1.64 -9.79 16.84
C GLN A 103 -2.73 -10.53 17.61
N MET A 104 -2.46 -10.89 18.87
CA MET A 104 -3.55 -11.26 19.77
C MET A 104 -4.38 -10.03 20.09
N ALA A 105 -5.66 -10.22 20.45
CA ALA A 105 -6.45 -9.13 20.97
C ALA A 105 -5.83 -8.60 22.26
N TYR A 106 -5.81 -7.28 22.45
CA TYR A 106 -5.32 -6.67 23.68
C TYR A 106 -6.04 -7.28 24.89
N ASN A 107 -5.28 -7.76 25.87
CA ASN A 107 -5.79 -8.50 27.02
C ASN A 107 -5.40 -7.87 28.36
N GLY A 108 -4.83 -6.66 28.35
CA GLY A 108 -4.58 -5.90 29.59
C GLY A 108 -5.88 -5.54 30.29
N GLU A 109 -5.83 -5.43 31.62
CA GLU A 109 -6.99 -5.13 32.44
C GLU A 109 -7.42 -3.67 32.24
N LEU A 110 -8.54 -3.43 31.57
CA LEU A 110 -9.10 -2.10 31.42
C LEU A 110 -10.18 -1.87 32.47
N HIS A 111 -10.04 -0.83 33.27
CA HIS A 111 -11.09 -0.44 34.20
C HIS A 111 -12.36 -0.06 33.43
N PRO A 112 -13.53 -0.63 33.76
CA PRO A 112 -14.76 -0.32 33.05
C PRO A 112 -15.13 1.15 33.18
N ILE A 113 -15.35 1.81 32.05
CA ILE A 113 -15.86 3.18 31.98
C ILE A 113 -17.23 3.15 31.31
N ALA A 114 -18.17 3.91 31.87
CA ALA A 114 -19.48 4.06 31.26
C ALA A 114 -19.36 4.92 29.99
N LEU A 115 -19.39 4.26 28.83
CA LEU A 115 -19.35 4.94 27.54
C LEU A 115 -20.76 5.41 27.12
N PRO A 116 -20.87 6.50 26.34
CA PRO A 116 -22.14 7.01 25.85
C PRO A 116 -22.87 5.98 24.99
N GLY A 117 -24.19 5.88 25.19
CA GLY A 117 -25.03 4.98 24.42
C GLY A 117 -25.24 5.46 22.97
N GLN A 118 -25.59 4.51 22.09
CA GLN A 118 -25.79 4.72 20.66
C GLN A 118 -26.74 5.89 20.34
N SER A 119 -27.84 6.05 21.09
CA SER A 119 -28.81 7.12 20.82
C SER A 119 -28.23 8.52 21.04
N LEU A 120 -27.40 8.71 22.08
CA LEU A 120 -26.74 9.99 22.33
C LEU A 120 -25.69 10.27 21.26
N LEU A 121 -24.91 9.26 20.87
CA LEU A 121 -23.91 9.39 19.82
C LEU A 121 -24.55 9.74 18.46
N ALA A 122 -25.62 9.04 18.08
CA ALA A 122 -26.38 9.34 16.87
C ALA A 122 -26.95 10.77 16.89
N GLN A 123 -27.45 11.22 18.04
CA GLN A 123 -27.93 12.60 18.21
C GLN A 123 -26.80 13.62 18.08
N ARG A 124 -25.63 13.37 18.67
CA ARG A 124 -24.46 14.26 18.53
C ARG A 124 -24.02 14.36 17.07
N LEU A 125 -23.90 13.23 16.36
CA LEU A 125 -23.54 13.25 14.94
C LEU A 125 -24.60 13.97 14.10
N SER A 126 -25.88 13.70 14.32
CA SER A 126 -27.00 14.39 13.66
C SER A 126 -26.90 15.91 13.80
N GLN A 127 -26.64 16.41 15.01
CA GLN A 127 -26.45 17.85 15.26
C GLN A 127 -25.20 18.41 14.59
N ALA A 128 -24.10 17.65 14.56
CA ALA A 128 -22.86 18.04 13.89
C ALA A 128 -23.06 18.18 12.37
N ILE A 129 -23.81 17.27 11.76
CA ILE A 129 -24.16 17.29 10.32
C ILE A 129 -25.05 18.50 10.00
N ALA A 130 -25.95 18.88 10.90
CA ALA A 130 -26.86 20.00 10.68
C ALA A 130 -26.15 21.37 10.58
N ILE A 131 -24.86 21.43 10.91
CA ILE A 131 -24.03 22.62 10.79
C ILE A 131 -23.17 22.48 9.53
N ASP A 132 -23.50 23.27 8.50
CA ASP A 132 -22.74 23.29 7.25
C ASP A 132 -21.34 23.89 7.45
N THR A 133 -20.32 23.07 7.25
CA THR A 133 -18.89 23.42 7.34
C THR A 133 -18.20 23.26 5.98
N SER A 134 -18.94 23.43 4.88
CA SER A 134 -18.42 23.19 3.53
C SER A 134 -17.28 24.14 3.17
N VAL A 135 -16.19 23.59 2.61
CA VAL A 135 -15.03 24.35 2.11
C VAL A 135 -14.81 24.04 0.63
N SER A 136 -14.21 24.97 -0.12
CA SER A 136 -13.85 24.76 -1.54
C SER A 136 -12.36 25.05 -1.76
N ASP A 137 -11.78 24.45 -2.79
CA ASP A 137 -10.33 24.42 -3.07
C ASP A 137 -9.62 25.80 -3.07
N ASN A 138 -10.33 26.87 -3.45
CA ASN A 138 -9.73 28.18 -3.74
C ASN A 138 -10.13 29.27 -2.73
N TRP A 139 -10.32 28.92 -1.46
CA TRP A 139 -10.60 29.92 -0.44
C TRP A 139 -9.35 30.72 -0.06
N PRO A 140 -9.48 32.03 0.20
CA PRO A 140 -8.37 32.85 0.69
C PRO A 140 -7.99 32.42 2.11
N ALA A 141 -6.77 32.74 2.54
CA ALA A 141 -6.29 32.39 3.86
C ALA A 141 -7.14 33.07 4.98
N PRO A 142 -7.22 32.52 6.20
CA PRO A 142 -7.96 33.15 7.31
C PRO A 142 -7.54 34.57 7.66
N ALA A 143 -6.30 34.97 7.36
CA ALA A 143 -5.85 36.34 7.54
C ALA A 143 -6.42 37.32 6.49
N GLU A 144 -6.81 36.83 5.32
CA GLU A 144 -7.31 37.63 4.20
C GLU A 144 -8.84 37.78 4.22
N ASP A 145 -9.57 36.74 4.64
CA ASP A 145 -11.03 36.75 4.76
C ASP A 145 -11.50 36.09 6.07
N PRO A 146 -11.18 36.67 7.25
CA PRO A 146 -11.52 36.08 8.54
C PRO A 146 -13.03 35.95 8.78
N GLU A 147 -13.84 36.82 8.17
CA GLU A 147 -15.30 36.81 8.31
C GLU A 147 -15.91 35.54 7.69
N ARG A 148 -15.44 35.12 6.50
CA ARG A 148 -15.87 33.87 5.87
C ARG A 148 -15.62 32.67 6.78
N TRP A 149 -14.38 32.47 7.21
CA TRP A 149 -14.01 31.32 8.02
C TRP A 149 -14.74 31.33 9.36
N THR A 150 -14.85 32.49 10.01
CA THR A 150 -15.59 32.62 11.28
C THR A 150 -17.07 32.29 11.11
N THR A 151 -17.71 32.75 10.03
CA THR A 151 -19.13 32.48 9.77
C THR A 151 -19.43 31.00 9.63
N ILE A 152 -18.51 30.25 9.00
CA ILE A 152 -18.65 28.82 8.73
C ILE A 152 -18.33 27.98 9.97
N PHE A 153 -17.22 28.25 10.66
CA PHE A 153 -16.72 27.36 11.72
C PHE A 153 -17.14 27.76 13.14
N LYS A 154 -17.50 29.02 13.38
CA LYS A 154 -17.97 29.45 14.71
C LYS A 154 -19.23 28.69 15.17
N PRO A 155 -20.28 28.49 14.35
CA PRO A 155 -21.45 27.73 14.77
C PRO A 155 -21.11 26.30 15.22
N PHE A 156 -20.19 25.63 14.50
CA PHE A 156 -19.72 24.30 14.85
C PHE A 156 -19.00 24.30 16.20
N ARG A 157 -18.07 25.25 16.40
CA ARG A 157 -17.36 25.44 17.67
C ARG A 157 -18.31 25.75 18.84
N ASP A 158 -19.30 26.63 18.64
CA ASP A 158 -20.31 26.96 19.66
C ASP A 158 -21.14 25.72 20.06
N TRP A 159 -21.49 24.89 19.07
CA TRP A 159 -22.14 23.60 19.33
C TRP A 159 -21.24 22.65 20.10
N MET A 160 -19.94 22.53 19.75
CA MET A 160 -18.97 21.70 20.48
C MET A 160 -18.89 22.07 21.97
N HIS A 161 -18.86 23.37 22.28
CA HIS A 161 -18.90 23.87 23.67
C HIS A 161 -20.15 23.41 24.43
N THR A 162 -21.29 23.32 23.74
CA THR A 162 -22.57 22.94 24.36
C THR A 162 -22.71 21.41 24.47
N ALA A 163 -22.26 20.66 23.47
CA ALA A 163 -22.39 19.21 23.39
C ALA A 163 -21.41 18.44 24.28
N PHE A 164 -20.27 19.07 24.61
CA PHE A 164 -19.15 18.48 25.38
C PHE A 164 -18.67 19.42 26.51
N PRO A 165 -19.52 19.68 27.52
CA PRO A 165 -19.24 20.68 28.54
C PRO A 165 -18.03 20.36 29.43
N LYS A 166 -17.69 19.09 29.68
CA LYS A 166 -16.51 18.73 30.49
C LYS A 166 -15.21 18.98 29.74
N VAL A 167 -15.15 18.61 28.45
CA VAL A 167 -14.00 18.88 27.59
C VAL A 167 -13.75 20.39 27.46
N HIS A 168 -14.82 21.19 27.44
CA HIS A 168 -14.75 22.65 27.25
C HIS A 168 -14.87 23.46 28.54
N GLN A 169 -14.71 22.83 29.70
CA GLN A 169 -14.76 23.54 30.98
C GLN A 169 -13.55 24.51 31.07
N PRO A 170 -13.76 25.82 31.35
CA PRO A 170 -12.67 26.81 31.32
C PRO A 170 -11.48 26.48 32.23
N ASP A 171 -11.75 25.95 33.43
CA ASP A 171 -10.75 25.53 34.40
C ASP A 171 -10.58 23.98 34.42
N GLY A 172 -10.98 23.32 33.33
CA GLY A 172 -10.86 21.88 33.14
C GLY A 172 -9.43 21.44 32.79
N PRO A 173 -9.17 20.13 32.83
CA PRO A 173 -7.84 19.58 32.51
C PRO A 173 -7.53 19.53 31.00
N VAL A 174 -8.52 19.81 30.14
CA VAL A 174 -8.36 19.86 28.68
C VAL A 174 -8.34 21.31 28.23
N LYS A 175 -7.25 21.73 27.59
CA LYS A 175 -7.10 23.07 27.03
C LYS A 175 -7.43 23.06 25.54
N LEU A 176 -8.37 23.91 25.11
CA LEU A 176 -8.60 24.20 23.69
C LEU A 176 -7.81 25.43 23.26
N GLU A 177 -7.07 25.30 22.16
CA GLU A 177 -6.36 26.38 21.47
C GLU A 177 -6.85 26.48 20.03
N LEU A 178 -7.07 27.71 19.56
CA LEU A 178 -7.44 27.98 18.16
C LEU A 178 -6.17 28.26 17.35
N VAL A 179 -5.79 27.33 16.49
CA VAL A 179 -4.64 27.48 15.58
C VAL A 179 -5.14 28.01 14.24
N ASN A 180 -4.47 29.04 13.72
CA ASN A 180 -4.91 29.78 12.53
C ASN A 180 -6.41 30.15 12.59
N GLN A 181 -6.85 30.64 13.76
CA GLN A 181 -8.22 31.08 14.10
C GLN A 181 -9.31 29.99 14.18
N ASN A 182 -9.23 28.91 13.39
CA ASN A 182 -10.31 27.92 13.27
C ASN A 182 -9.90 26.46 13.49
N GLY A 183 -8.60 26.14 13.45
CA GLY A 183 -8.10 24.82 13.81
C GLY A 183 -8.29 24.56 15.30
N LEU A 184 -8.88 23.43 15.66
CA LEU A 184 -9.15 23.10 17.06
C LEU A 184 -8.05 22.17 17.58
N LEU A 185 -7.25 22.65 18.53
CA LEU A 185 -6.23 21.85 19.20
C LEU A 185 -6.60 21.67 20.67
N TYR A 186 -6.98 20.44 21.04
CA TYR A 186 -7.22 20.07 22.43
C TYR A 186 -5.98 19.40 23.01
N THR A 187 -5.51 19.87 24.16
CA THR A 187 -4.41 19.23 24.91
C THR A 187 -4.93 18.79 26.28
N TRP A 188 -5.02 17.48 26.50
CA TRP A 188 -5.26 16.89 27.80
C TRP A 188 -3.94 16.46 28.43
N GLN A 189 -3.46 17.27 29.36
CA GLN A 189 -2.14 17.08 29.96
C GLN A 189 -2.07 15.77 30.75
N GLY A 190 -1.07 14.95 30.45
CA GLY A 190 -0.77 13.73 31.19
C GLY A 190 -0.03 14.00 32.48
N SER A 191 -0.13 13.06 33.43
CA SER A 191 0.57 13.11 34.72
C SER A 191 2.06 12.76 34.65
N ASP A 192 2.54 12.18 33.55
CA ASP A 192 3.94 11.77 33.33
C ASP A 192 4.48 12.41 32.04
N GLU A 193 5.21 13.52 32.19
CA GLU A 193 5.80 14.28 31.09
C GLU A 193 6.93 13.53 30.36
N SER A 194 7.45 12.43 30.92
CA SER A 194 8.49 11.63 30.25
C SER A 194 7.94 10.77 29.10
N ARG A 195 6.62 10.63 29.00
CA ARG A 195 5.95 9.83 27.97
C ARG A 195 5.58 10.69 26.77
N LYS A 196 6.08 10.32 25.59
CA LYS A 196 5.70 10.94 24.30
C LYS A 196 4.17 10.99 24.14
N PRO A 197 3.54 12.09 23.75
CA PRO A 197 2.07 12.17 23.64
C PRO A 197 1.45 11.22 22.61
N LEU A 198 0.13 11.04 22.70
CA LEU A 198 -0.73 10.46 21.65
C LEU A 198 -1.38 11.61 20.87
N LEU A 199 -1.35 11.57 19.54
CA LEU A 199 -2.11 12.50 18.70
C LEU A 199 -3.29 11.78 18.05
N LEU A 200 -4.50 12.29 18.25
CA LEU A 200 -5.70 11.88 17.54
C LEU A 200 -6.13 12.99 16.58
N MET A 201 -6.48 12.62 15.36
CA MET A 201 -6.83 13.56 14.30
C MET A 201 -8.17 13.21 13.65
N ALA A 202 -8.80 14.24 13.11
CA ALA A 202 -9.96 14.24 12.22
C ALA A 202 -10.07 15.67 11.62
N HIS A 203 -11.05 15.93 10.78
CA HIS A 203 -11.30 17.28 10.27
C HIS A 203 -12.75 17.74 10.48
N GLN A 204 -12.95 19.06 10.42
CA GLN A 204 -14.24 19.72 10.68
C GLN A 204 -15.04 19.98 9.40
N ASP A 205 -14.33 20.24 8.31
CA ASP A 205 -14.89 20.62 7.04
C ASP A 205 -15.51 19.44 6.31
N VAL A 206 -16.21 19.74 5.23
CA VAL A 206 -16.86 18.76 4.37
C VAL A 206 -16.83 19.25 2.93
N VAL A 207 -16.89 18.34 1.94
CA VAL A 207 -17.07 18.80 0.55
C VAL A 207 -18.42 19.51 0.35
N PRO A 208 -18.48 20.53 -0.54
CA PRO A 208 -19.73 21.20 -0.88
C PRO A 208 -20.74 20.24 -1.52
N VAL A 209 -22.03 20.51 -1.32
CA VAL A 209 -23.09 19.79 -2.01
C VAL A 209 -23.39 20.47 -3.34
N ASN A 210 -23.28 19.73 -4.44
CA ASN A 210 -23.63 20.25 -5.76
C ASN A 210 -25.14 20.59 -5.83
N PRO A 211 -25.53 21.85 -6.08
CA PRO A 211 -26.93 22.26 -6.09
C PRO A 211 -27.79 21.51 -7.13
N LYS A 212 -27.16 20.99 -8.19
CA LYS A 212 -27.86 20.26 -9.27
C LYS A 212 -28.36 18.88 -8.87
N VAL A 213 -27.79 18.29 -7.82
CA VAL A 213 -28.14 16.93 -7.35
C VAL A 213 -28.87 16.96 -6.01
N LEU A 214 -29.34 18.12 -5.55
CA LEU A 214 -30.08 18.23 -4.29
C LEU A 214 -31.34 17.35 -4.27
N ASN A 215 -31.99 17.16 -5.42
CA ASN A 215 -33.16 16.29 -5.55
C ASN A 215 -32.81 14.79 -5.58
N ASP A 216 -31.53 14.44 -5.72
CA ASP A 216 -31.04 13.05 -5.69
C ASP A 216 -30.72 12.59 -4.25
N TRP A 217 -30.73 13.52 -3.29
CA TRP A 217 -30.64 13.21 -1.87
C TRP A 217 -32.00 12.74 -1.34
N ILE A 218 -32.02 11.55 -0.74
CA ILE A 218 -33.19 10.98 -0.06
C ILE A 218 -33.56 11.83 1.16
N HIS A 219 -32.54 12.25 1.90
CA HIS A 219 -32.63 13.18 3.03
C HIS A 219 -31.77 14.41 2.74
N PRO A 220 -32.27 15.64 2.96
CA PRO A 220 -31.46 16.85 2.79
C PRO A 220 -30.08 16.73 3.44
N PRO A 221 -29.02 17.19 2.75
CA PRO A 221 -27.63 16.89 3.12
C PRO A 221 -27.23 17.39 4.51
N PHE A 222 -27.84 18.47 4.99
CA PHE A 222 -27.58 19.07 6.30
C PHE A 222 -28.79 18.96 7.25
N GLU A 223 -29.65 17.94 7.08
CA GLU A 223 -30.71 17.65 8.05
C GLU A 223 -30.17 16.85 9.25
N GLY A 224 -29.14 16.01 9.04
CA GLY A 224 -28.68 15.07 10.07
C GLY A 224 -29.73 14.01 10.40
N TYR A 225 -30.46 13.49 9.39
CA TYR A 225 -31.59 12.59 9.62
C TYR A 225 -31.16 11.26 10.26
N ILE A 226 -31.81 10.88 11.37
CA ILE A 226 -31.57 9.60 12.05
C ILE A 226 -32.62 8.58 11.61
N ASP A 227 -32.21 7.63 10.78
CA ASP A 227 -33.02 6.50 10.39
C ASP A 227 -32.93 5.39 11.44
N LYS A 228 -33.95 5.30 12.29
CA LYS A 228 -34.05 4.24 13.31
C LYS A 228 -34.34 2.86 12.71
N GLY A 229 -34.89 2.78 11.51
CA GLY A 229 -35.17 1.52 10.83
C GLY A 229 -33.89 0.85 10.35
N ASN A 230 -33.03 1.60 9.66
CA ASN A 230 -31.74 1.13 9.15
C ASN A 230 -30.57 1.34 10.12
N GLN A 231 -30.81 2.00 11.27
CA GLN A 231 -29.76 2.35 12.24
C GLN A 231 -28.65 3.21 11.62
N THR A 232 -29.01 4.16 10.76
CA THR A 232 -28.08 5.04 10.04
C THR A 232 -28.36 6.51 10.32
N ILE A 233 -27.32 7.33 10.25
CA ILE A 233 -27.40 8.79 10.34
C ILE A 233 -26.99 9.33 8.97
N TRP A 234 -27.84 10.15 8.37
CA TRP A 234 -27.70 10.65 7.00
C TRP A 234 -27.28 12.11 6.98
N GLY A 235 -26.43 12.43 6.00
CA GLY A 235 -26.06 13.78 5.62
C GLY A 235 -24.56 13.92 5.33
N ARG A 236 -24.21 15.06 4.76
CA ARG A 236 -22.84 15.41 4.39
C ARG A 236 -21.97 15.48 5.65
N GLY A 237 -20.86 14.75 5.64
CA GLY A 237 -19.94 14.62 6.77
C GLY A 237 -20.36 13.58 7.81
N SER A 238 -21.44 12.84 7.56
CA SER A 238 -21.83 11.73 8.43
C SER A 238 -20.76 10.64 8.50
N TYR A 239 -20.07 10.39 7.39
CA TYR A 239 -18.95 9.47 7.31
C TYR A 239 -17.62 10.23 7.36
N ASP A 240 -17.45 11.22 6.49
CA ASP A 240 -16.19 11.93 6.25
C ASP A 240 -16.26 13.42 6.65
N ALA A 241 -15.85 13.82 7.86
CA ALA A 241 -15.27 12.99 8.92
C ALA A 241 -15.90 13.23 10.31
N LYS A 242 -17.08 13.87 10.36
CA LYS A 242 -17.68 14.30 11.64
C LYS A 242 -17.99 13.13 12.57
N SER A 243 -18.24 11.92 12.06
CA SER A 243 -18.44 10.73 12.91
C SER A 243 -17.23 10.45 13.80
N TRP A 244 -16.01 10.50 13.25
CA TRP A 244 -14.79 10.23 13.97
C TRP A 244 -14.44 11.38 14.92
N LEU A 245 -14.58 12.63 14.46
CA LEU A 245 -14.42 13.82 15.31
C LEU A 245 -15.32 13.75 16.54
N VAL A 246 -16.62 13.51 16.34
CA VAL A 246 -17.61 13.40 17.42
C VAL A 246 -17.30 12.23 18.36
N SER A 247 -16.77 11.13 17.83
CA SER A 247 -16.41 9.96 18.62
C SER A 247 -15.16 10.19 19.48
N ILE A 248 -14.16 10.91 18.97
CA ILE A 248 -12.97 11.30 19.74
C ILE A 248 -13.39 12.19 20.91
N VAL A 249 -14.17 13.25 20.66
CA VAL A 249 -14.56 14.18 21.74
C VAL A 249 -15.56 13.54 22.70
N SER A 250 -16.46 12.67 22.22
CA SER A 250 -17.33 11.87 23.10
C SER A 250 -16.54 10.94 24.02
N THR A 251 -15.40 10.43 23.55
CA THR A 251 -14.49 9.61 24.36
C THR A 251 -13.85 10.45 25.45
N LEU A 252 -13.31 11.62 25.11
CA LEU A 252 -12.71 12.53 26.10
C LEU A 252 -13.74 12.94 27.17
N GLU A 253 -14.94 13.32 26.75
CA GLU A 253 -16.03 13.68 27.66
C GLU A 253 -16.35 12.55 28.66
N ALA A 254 -16.49 11.31 28.16
CA ALA A 254 -16.80 10.16 29.01
C ALA A 254 -15.67 9.81 30.00
N LEU A 255 -14.41 9.90 29.55
CA LEU A 255 -13.25 9.67 30.42
C LEU A 255 -13.16 10.75 31.51
N LEU A 256 -13.44 12.01 31.17
CA LEU A 256 -13.48 13.12 32.14
C LEU A 256 -14.64 12.96 33.14
N GLU A 257 -15.82 12.54 32.68
CA GLU A 257 -16.97 12.23 33.56
C GLU A 257 -16.66 11.10 34.54
N ALA A 258 -15.85 10.12 34.11
CA ALA A 258 -15.36 9.05 34.97
C ALA A 258 -14.23 9.47 35.93
N GLY A 259 -13.78 10.72 35.88
CA GLY A 259 -12.69 11.25 36.71
C GLY A 259 -11.32 10.70 36.33
N HIS A 260 -11.16 10.23 35.08
CA HIS A 260 -9.89 9.71 34.58
C HIS A 260 -8.83 10.82 34.50
N VAL A 261 -7.57 10.47 34.74
CA VAL A 261 -6.41 11.35 34.55
C VAL A 261 -5.37 10.57 33.76
N PRO A 262 -5.03 10.98 32.54
CA PRO A 262 -4.17 10.18 31.70
C PRO A 262 -2.72 10.24 32.20
N LYS A 263 -1.98 9.15 32.01
CA LYS A 263 -0.53 9.14 32.29
C LYS A 263 0.24 9.92 31.24
N ARG A 264 -0.11 9.70 29.98
CA ARG A 264 0.52 10.32 28.80
C ARG A 264 -0.38 11.47 28.33
N THR A 265 0.21 12.55 27.84
CA THR A 265 -0.58 13.63 27.24
C THR A 265 -1.36 13.11 26.03
N VAL A 266 -2.65 13.43 25.96
CA VAL A 266 -3.50 13.17 24.80
C VAL A 266 -3.73 14.49 24.09
N VAL A 267 -3.30 14.58 22.85
CA VAL A 267 -3.50 15.73 21.97
C VAL A 267 -4.52 15.35 20.92
N VAL A 268 -5.48 16.24 20.66
CA VAL A 268 -6.45 16.09 19.58
C VAL A 268 -6.38 17.29 18.67
N SER A 269 -6.22 17.05 17.37
CA SER A 269 -6.03 18.09 16.36
C SER A 269 -7.08 17.96 15.28
N PHE A 270 -7.93 18.98 15.14
CA PHE A 270 -8.94 19.04 14.08
C PHE A 270 -8.65 20.13 13.05
N GLY A 271 -8.37 19.69 11.82
CA GLY A 271 -8.28 20.53 10.63
C GLY A 271 -9.61 21.17 10.26
N PHE A 272 -9.61 22.11 9.32
CA PHE A 272 -10.81 22.83 8.88
C PHE A 272 -10.82 23.10 7.37
N ASP A 273 -9.93 22.45 6.62
CA ASP A 273 -9.83 22.53 5.16
C ASP A 273 -9.17 21.28 4.56
N GLU A 274 -9.33 20.10 5.19
CA GLU A 274 -8.79 18.81 4.69
C GLU A 274 -9.27 18.53 3.27
N GLU A 275 -10.54 18.84 2.99
CA GLU A 275 -11.21 18.64 1.71
C GLU A 275 -10.67 19.59 0.62
N ALA A 276 -9.88 20.59 1.03
CA ALA A 276 -9.08 21.49 0.18
C ALA A 276 -7.57 21.25 0.36
N SER A 277 -7.18 20.04 0.76
CA SER A 277 -5.80 19.56 1.01
C SER A 277 -5.10 20.09 2.27
N GLY A 278 -5.82 20.71 3.21
CA GLY A 278 -5.31 21.11 4.52
C GLY A 278 -4.28 22.28 4.62
N PRO A 279 -4.12 23.20 3.64
CA PRO A 279 -3.08 24.25 3.72
C PRO A 279 -3.27 25.27 4.85
N GLN A 280 -4.49 25.49 5.33
CA GLN A 280 -4.82 26.45 6.39
C GLN A 280 -4.99 25.80 7.76
N GLY A 281 -5.51 24.58 7.79
CA GLY A 281 -5.74 23.78 8.99
C GLY A 281 -4.54 22.91 9.33
N ALA A 282 -4.44 21.75 8.70
CA ALA A 282 -3.43 20.74 9.04
C ALA A 282 -2.00 21.26 8.92
N ALA A 283 -1.68 22.09 7.92
CA ALA A 283 -0.35 22.68 7.77
C ALA A 283 0.05 23.56 8.97
N HIS A 284 -0.86 24.41 9.43
CA HIS A 284 -0.60 25.31 10.55
C HIS A 284 -0.62 24.56 11.89
N LEU A 285 -1.50 23.57 12.04
CA LEU A 285 -1.53 22.69 13.20
C LEU A 285 -0.24 21.87 13.31
N GLY A 286 0.23 21.29 12.21
CA GLY A 286 1.47 20.54 12.15
C GLY A 286 2.69 21.40 12.50
N ALA A 287 2.80 22.60 11.91
CA ALA A 287 3.85 23.55 12.25
C ALA A 287 3.83 23.96 13.73
N PHE A 288 2.64 24.25 14.27
CA PHE A 288 2.46 24.62 15.67
C PHE A 288 2.82 23.49 16.64
N LEU A 289 2.43 22.25 16.32
CA LEU A 289 2.80 21.06 17.09
C LEU A 289 4.31 20.79 17.00
N HIS A 290 4.91 20.99 15.83
CA HIS A 290 6.34 20.78 15.62
C HIS A 290 7.17 21.81 16.39
N GLU A 291 6.76 23.08 16.39
CA GLU A 291 7.38 24.12 17.22
C GLU A 291 7.30 23.77 18.72
N ARG A 292 6.17 23.23 19.16
CA ARG A 292 5.92 22.90 20.57
C ARG A 292 6.67 21.67 21.05
N TYR A 293 6.71 20.61 20.24
CA TYR A 293 7.14 19.29 20.67
C TYR A 293 8.41 18.78 19.98
N GLY A 294 8.74 19.30 18.79
CA GLY A 294 9.91 18.91 17.99
C GLY A 294 9.74 17.62 17.19
N ASP A 295 10.85 17.18 16.59
CA ASP A 295 10.91 15.95 15.76
C ASP A 295 10.68 14.68 16.59
N ASP A 296 9.98 13.70 16.01
CA ASP A 296 9.71 12.38 16.60
C ASP A 296 9.18 12.46 18.04
N SER A 297 8.37 13.47 18.34
CA SER A 297 7.92 13.78 19.68
C SER A 297 6.65 13.04 20.09
N PHE A 298 5.91 12.48 19.13
CA PHE A 298 4.68 11.71 19.37
C PHE A 298 4.91 10.21 19.27
N SER A 299 4.34 9.45 20.21
CA SER A 299 4.43 7.98 20.25
C SER A 299 3.65 7.31 19.13
N LEU A 300 2.51 7.90 18.80
CA LEU A 300 1.55 7.41 17.83
C LEU A 300 0.68 8.58 17.37
N ILE A 301 0.41 8.62 16.08
CA ILE A 301 -0.59 9.48 15.46
C ILE A 301 -1.66 8.58 14.87
N VAL A 302 -2.91 8.76 15.28
CA VAL A 302 -4.07 8.09 14.68
C VAL A 302 -4.94 9.14 14.04
N ASP A 303 -5.09 9.03 12.74
CA ASP A 303 -5.95 9.89 11.94
C ASP A 303 -7.07 9.08 11.30
N GLU A 304 -8.03 9.78 10.73
CA GLU A 304 -9.06 9.17 9.90
C GLU A 304 -8.47 8.26 8.81
N GLY A 305 -9.29 7.34 8.31
CA GLY A 305 -8.84 6.50 7.22
C GLY A 305 -9.80 5.39 6.85
N THR A 306 -9.23 4.30 6.33
CA THR A 306 -10.04 3.23 5.76
C THR A 306 -10.89 2.58 6.85
N PRO A 307 -12.19 2.40 6.61
CA PRO A 307 -13.09 1.82 7.60
C PRO A 307 -12.82 0.33 7.81
N VAL A 308 -13.28 -0.20 8.94
CA VAL A 308 -13.47 -1.66 9.05
C VAL A 308 -14.55 -2.10 8.07
N LEU A 309 -14.38 -3.27 7.46
CA LEU A 309 -15.32 -3.79 6.47
C LEU A 309 -15.88 -5.15 6.90
N GLY A 310 -17.20 -5.24 6.96
CA GLY A 310 -17.93 -6.48 7.23
C GLY A 310 -17.85 -7.48 6.06
N PRO A 311 -18.09 -8.78 6.28
CA PRO A 311 -18.02 -9.79 5.20
C PRO A 311 -19.00 -9.54 4.03
N GLN A 312 -20.12 -8.90 4.31
CA GLN A 312 -21.17 -8.58 3.34
C GLN A 312 -20.93 -7.25 2.60
N ASP A 313 -19.95 -6.46 3.04
CA ASP A 313 -19.63 -5.17 2.46
C ASP A 313 -19.25 -5.32 0.97
N PRO A 314 -19.82 -4.52 0.06
CA PRO A 314 -19.49 -4.55 -1.36
C PRO A 314 -18.01 -4.30 -1.68
N ALA A 315 -17.34 -3.46 -0.88
CA ALA A 315 -15.92 -3.15 -1.01
C ALA A 315 -15.00 -4.28 -0.51
N ASN A 316 -15.54 -5.21 0.30
CA ASN A 316 -14.76 -6.25 0.93
C ASN A 316 -14.57 -7.48 0.03
N VAL A 317 -13.47 -7.47 -0.73
CA VAL A 317 -13.09 -8.60 -1.59
C VAL A 317 -12.77 -9.88 -0.82
N LEU A 318 -12.43 -9.82 0.47
CA LEU A 318 -12.04 -11.02 1.23
C LEU A 318 -13.22 -11.80 1.76
N ARG A 319 -14.40 -11.18 1.87
CA ARG A 319 -15.60 -11.76 2.51
C ARG A 319 -15.31 -12.27 3.94
N LEU A 320 -14.48 -11.53 4.66
CA LEU A 320 -14.09 -11.76 6.05
C LEU A 320 -14.12 -10.42 6.80
N PRO A 321 -14.34 -10.38 8.12
CA PRO A 321 -14.27 -9.12 8.86
C PRO A 321 -12.83 -8.61 8.82
N ILE A 322 -12.62 -7.41 8.27
CA ILE A 322 -11.28 -6.83 8.11
C ILE A 322 -11.19 -5.42 8.64
N ALA A 323 -10.01 -5.06 9.12
CA ALA A 323 -9.59 -3.70 9.44
C ALA A 323 -8.36 -3.37 8.59
N MET A 324 -8.49 -2.43 7.66
CA MET A 324 -7.39 -1.99 6.80
C MET A 324 -6.76 -0.72 7.37
N ALA A 325 -6.03 -0.86 8.48
CA ALA A 325 -5.33 0.28 9.08
C ALA A 325 -4.16 0.68 8.19
N ALA A 326 -4.25 1.86 7.57
CA ALA A 326 -3.25 2.34 6.63
C ALA A 326 -2.00 2.81 7.37
N VAL A 327 -0.86 2.28 6.95
CA VAL A 327 0.47 2.52 7.54
C VAL A 327 1.39 3.26 6.59
N ALA A 328 0.93 3.55 5.38
CA ALA A 328 1.62 4.34 4.38
C ALA A 328 0.58 4.97 3.45
N GLU A 329 0.97 6.01 2.74
CA GLU A 329 0.09 6.76 1.86
C GLU A 329 0.83 7.07 0.56
N LYS A 330 0.08 7.09 -0.55
CA LYS A 330 0.65 7.41 -1.86
C LYS A 330 0.99 8.89 -1.96
N GLY A 331 1.99 9.20 -2.76
CA GLY A 331 2.29 10.58 -3.16
C GLY A 331 1.32 11.05 -4.24
N SER A 332 1.41 12.32 -4.62
CA SER A 332 0.56 12.92 -5.66
C SER A 332 1.33 13.95 -6.47
N VAL A 333 1.17 13.92 -7.79
CA VAL A 333 1.60 15.01 -8.69
C VAL A 333 0.64 15.15 -9.85
N HIS A 334 0.47 16.38 -10.31
CA HIS A 334 -0.22 16.65 -11.57
C HIS A 334 0.76 17.11 -12.63
N VAL A 335 0.70 16.49 -13.81
CA VAL A 335 1.58 16.79 -14.93
C VAL A 335 0.77 17.36 -16.08
N SER A 336 1.16 18.54 -16.57
CA SER A 336 0.61 19.11 -17.79
C SER A 336 1.45 18.71 -19.00
N MET A 337 0.78 18.33 -20.08
CA MET A 337 1.38 18.03 -21.38
C MET A 337 0.70 18.87 -22.44
N THR A 338 1.45 19.80 -23.03
CA THR A 338 0.97 20.68 -24.09
C THR A 338 1.69 20.36 -25.39
N VAL A 339 0.93 20.18 -26.47
CA VAL A 339 1.49 20.06 -27.83
C VAL A 339 1.11 21.30 -28.63
N GLN A 340 2.13 21.99 -29.14
CA GLN A 340 2.01 23.11 -30.04
C GLN A 340 2.36 22.65 -31.46
N ALA A 341 1.48 22.91 -32.41
CA ALA A 341 1.68 22.58 -33.81
C ALA A 341 1.02 23.62 -34.72
N LYS A 342 1.21 23.49 -36.04
CA LYS A 342 0.60 24.41 -36.99
C LYS A 342 -0.93 24.20 -37.06
N GLY A 343 -1.69 25.26 -36.78
CA GLY A 343 -3.14 25.30 -37.01
C GLY A 343 -3.51 25.45 -38.48
N GLY A 344 -4.82 25.51 -38.80
CA GLY A 344 -5.27 25.64 -40.18
C GLY A 344 -6.74 25.31 -40.43
N HIS A 345 -7.12 25.22 -41.70
CA HIS A 345 -8.49 24.87 -42.10
C HIS A 345 -8.65 23.34 -42.21
N SER A 346 -9.69 22.77 -41.59
CA SER A 346 -9.83 21.30 -41.49
C SER A 346 -10.06 20.58 -42.82
N SER A 347 -10.34 21.29 -43.92
CA SER A 347 -10.42 20.70 -45.27
C SER A 347 -9.06 20.40 -45.91
N PHE A 348 -7.97 20.93 -45.35
CA PHE A 348 -6.59 20.67 -45.77
C PHE A 348 -5.73 20.28 -44.56
N PRO A 349 -6.04 19.16 -43.89
CA PRO A 349 -5.34 18.80 -42.67
C PRO A 349 -3.91 18.33 -42.99
N PRO A 350 -2.93 18.64 -42.12
CA PRO A 350 -1.64 17.96 -42.13
C PRO A 350 -1.81 16.48 -41.72
N GLN A 351 -0.73 15.70 -41.82
CA GLN A 351 -0.74 14.29 -41.42
C GLN A 351 -1.23 14.08 -39.98
N HIS A 352 -0.84 14.97 -39.06
CA HIS A 352 -1.30 14.97 -37.67
C HIS A 352 -1.64 16.38 -37.21
N THR A 353 -2.75 16.53 -36.50
CA THR A 353 -3.15 17.76 -35.81
C THR A 353 -2.51 17.81 -34.42
N SER A 354 -2.45 18.98 -33.78
CA SER A 354 -2.02 19.11 -32.37
C SER A 354 -2.77 18.15 -31.44
N VAL A 355 -4.09 18.05 -31.61
CA VAL A 355 -4.96 17.10 -30.87
C VAL A 355 -4.54 15.64 -31.11
N GLY A 356 -4.29 15.27 -32.38
CA GLY A 356 -3.87 13.91 -32.72
C GLY A 356 -2.46 13.57 -32.23
N LEU A 357 -1.55 14.54 -32.23
CA LEU A 357 -0.21 14.41 -31.66
C LEU A 357 -0.27 14.22 -30.15
N LEU A 358 -1.00 15.08 -29.43
CA LEU A 358 -1.22 14.96 -27.99
C LEU A 358 -1.83 13.60 -27.63
N ALA A 359 -2.88 13.16 -28.35
CA ALA A 359 -3.52 11.88 -28.10
C ALA A 359 -2.54 10.70 -28.23
N LYS A 360 -1.61 10.73 -29.20
CA LYS A 360 -0.57 9.70 -29.34
C LYS A 360 0.43 9.73 -28.18
N LEU A 361 0.82 10.91 -27.70
CA LEU A 361 1.75 11.04 -26.58
C LEU A 361 1.10 10.61 -25.25
N VAL A 362 -0.16 11.00 -25.02
CA VAL A 362 -0.94 10.57 -23.85
C VAL A 362 -1.17 9.05 -23.86
N SER A 363 -1.49 8.46 -25.01
CA SER A 363 -1.57 7.00 -25.16
C SER A 363 -0.22 6.33 -24.85
N ALA A 364 0.90 6.89 -25.29
CA ALA A 364 2.23 6.37 -24.96
C ALA A 364 2.58 6.49 -23.47
N ILE A 365 2.06 7.53 -22.80
CA ILE A 365 2.06 7.62 -21.34
C ILE A 365 1.24 6.43 -20.81
N GLU A 366 -0.06 6.34 -21.03
CA GLU A 366 -0.90 5.27 -20.44
C GLU A 366 -0.35 3.84 -20.66
N ASP A 367 0.22 3.56 -21.85
CA ASP A 367 0.80 2.26 -22.20
C ASP A 367 2.19 1.99 -21.60
N SER A 368 2.87 3.01 -21.08
CA SER A 368 4.25 2.88 -20.59
C SER A 368 4.33 2.02 -19.32
N GLN A 369 5.24 1.04 -19.36
CA GLN A 369 5.53 0.17 -18.22
C GLN A 369 6.42 0.84 -17.17
N ASP A 370 6.97 2.03 -17.44
CA ASP A 370 7.91 2.73 -16.57
C ASP A 370 7.28 3.24 -15.26
N PHE A 371 5.95 3.25 -15.18
CA PHE A 371 5.16 3.69 -14.01
C PHE A 371 4.54 2.49 -13.25
N GLY A 372 4.83 1.26 -13.68
CA GLY A 372 4.15 0.04 -13.20
C GLY A 372 4.49 -0.41 -11.78
N ALA A 373 3.81 -1.46 -11.32
CA ALA A 373 3.95 -2.09 -10.01
C ALA A 373 5.40 -2.40 -9.68
N ILE A 374 5.97 -1.66 -8.73
CA ILE A 374 7.24 -2.00 -8.10
C ILE A 374 6.91 -2.87 -6.89
N VAL A 375 6.54 -4.12 -7.16
CA VAL A 375 6.46 -5.15 -6.12
C VAL A 375 7.86 -5.68 -5.90
N THR A 376 8.52 -5.13 -4.88
CA THR A 376 9.82 -5.59 -4.40
C THR A 376 9.71 -6.93 -3.69
N GLY A 377 8.57 -7.20 -3.04
CA GLY A 377 8.37 -8.36 -2.17
C GLY A 377 9.14 -8.28 -0.85
N THR A 378 9.62 -7.08 -0.49
CA THR A 378 10.33 -6.83 0.77
C THR A 378 9.37 -6.48 1.90
N ASP A 379 9.89 -6.42 3.12
CA ASP A 379 9.07 -6.11 4.29
C ASP A 379 8.57 -4.64 4.32
N ALA A 380 9.22 -3.74 3.58
CA ALA A 380 8.83 -2.35 3.36
C ALA A 380 7.85 -2.17 2.18
N ASP A 381 7.49 -3.26 1.50
CA ASP A 381 6.52 -3.28 0.42
C ASP A 381 5.10 -3.43 0.99
N TYR A 382 4.53 -2.32 1.43
CA TYR A 382 3.17 -2.30 1.97
C TYR A 382 2.11 -2.89 1.01
N PRO A 383 2.17 -2.66 -0.32
CA PRO A 383 1.16 -3.25 -1.21
C PRO A 383 1.26 -4.77 -1.21
N TYR A 384 2.50 -5.30 -1.23
CA TYR A 384 2.74 -6.73 -1.13
C TYR A 384 2.29 -7.32 0.21
N ARG A 385 2.54 -6.62 1.33
CA ARG A 385 2.05 -7.00 2.67
C ARG A 385 0.53 -7.10 2.72
N GLN A 386 -0.15 -6.10 2.19
CA GLN A 386 -1.62 -6.09 2.10
C GLN A 386 -2.11 -7.31 1.31
N MET A 387 -1.50 -7.60 0.15
CA MET A 387 -1.83 -8.81 -0.63
C MET A 387 -1.51 -10.11 0.10
N GLN A 388 -0.44 -10.16 0.90
CA GLN A 388 -0.14 -11.35 1.72
C GLN A 388 -1.28 -11.65 2.69
N CYS A 389 -1.89 -10.61 3.28
CA CYS A 389 -3.08 -10.70 4.13
C CYS A 389 -4.36 -11.10 3.40
N PHE A 390 -4.42 -10.82 2.11
CA PHE A 390 -5.53 -11.23 1.26
C PHE A 390 -5.40 -12.68 0.78
N SER A 391 -4.17 -13.16 0.62
CA SER A 391 -3.84 -14.37 -0.14
C SER A 391 -4.46 -15.67 0.36
N ASP A 392 -4.90 -15.74 1.62
CA ASP A 392 -5.56 -16.93 2.18
C ASP A 392 -7.08 -16.91 2.08
N SER A 393 -7.68 -15.81 1.62
CA SER A 393 -9.10 -15.79 1.28
C SER A 393 -9.38 -16.62 0.02
N LYS A 394 -10.50 -17.34 0.02
CA LYS A 394 -10.99 -18.07 -1.17
C LYS A 394 -11.35 -17.15 -2.33
N ALA A 395 -11.66 -15.88 -2.03
CA ALA A 395 -12.00 -14.87 -3.03
C ALA A 395 -10.75 -14.24 -3.67
N PHE A 396 -9.56 -14.47 -3.12
CA PHE A 396 -8.33 -13.94 -3.69
C PHE A 396 -7.93 -14.68 -4.98
N PRO A 397 -7.51 -13.97 -6.06
CA PRO A 397 -7.19 -14.60 -7.34
C PRO A 397 -6.08 -15.67 -7.20
N PRO A 398 -6.37 -16.95 -7.55
CA PRO A 398 -5.38 -18.04 -7.41
C PRO A 398 -4.12 -17.83 -8.22
N GLU A 399 -4.25 -17.17 -9.38
CA GLU A 399 -3.11 -16.82 -10.23
C GLU A 399 -2.16 -15.84 -9.55
N ILE A 400 -2.69 -14.78 -8.93
CA ILE A 400 -1.89 -13.80 -8.17
C ILE A 400 -1.22 -14.50 -6.99
N LYS A 401 -1.96 -15.34 -6.25
CA LYS A 401 -1.39 -16.15 -5.17
C LYS A 401 -0.20 -16.97 -5.65
N SER A 402 -0.33 -17.69 -6.76
CA SER A 402 0.76 -18.49 -7.33
C SER A 402 1.99 -17.64 -7.69
N MET A 403 1.79 -16.44 -8.25
CA MET A 403 2.89 -15.55 -8.61
C MET A 403 3.60 -14.96 -7.37
N MET A 404 2.85 -14.70 -6.30
CA MET A 404 3.43 -14.31 -5.01
C MET A 404 4.25 -15.46 -4.41
N ASP A 405 3.78 -16.71 -4.51
CA ASP A 405 4.52 -17.89 -4.03
C ASP A 405 5.86 -18.06 -4.76
N ASP A 406 5.85 -17.86 -6.08
CA ASP A 406 7.05 -17.86 -6.93
C ASP A 406 8.03 -16.76 -6.52
N LEU A 407 7.52 -15.56 -6.19
CA LEU A 407 8.34 -14.43 -5.73
C LEU A 407 8.93 -14.69 -4.34
N ASP A 408 8.13 -15.14 -3.38
CA ASP A 408 8.58 -15.52 -2.04
C ASP A 408 9.68 -16.60 -2.12
N TRP A 409 9.51 -17.59 -3.01
CA TRP A 409 10.53 -18.61 -3.25
C TRP A 409 11.81 -18.02 -3.85
N ALA A 410 11.70 -17.15 -4.86
CA ALA A 410 12.85 -16.52 -5.49
C ALA A 410 13.65 -15.64 -4.51
N LEU A 411 12.94 -14.96 -3.60
CA LEU A 411 13.53 -14.16 -2.52
C LEU A 411 14.18 -15.03 -1.43
N GLY A 412 13.77 -16.29 -1.30
CA GLY A 412 14.26 -17.23 -0.30
C GLY A 412 13.49 -17.19 1.03
N HIS A 413 12.31 -16.56 1.05
CA HIS A 413 11.46 -16.50 2.23
C HIS A 413 11.07 -17.92 2.69
N PRO A 414 11.02 -18.19 4.02
CA PRO A 414 10.59 -19.50 4.55
C PRO A 414 9.26 -19.98 3.97
N ARG A 415 8.33 -19.05 3.75
CA ARG A 415 6.97 -19.27 3.19
C ARG A 415 6.96 -19.81 1.76
N GLY A 416 7.95 -19.46 0.94
CA GLY A 416 8.11 -19.96 -0.43
C GLY A 416 8.63 -21.39 -0.50
N ARG A 417 9.30 -21.90 0.56
CA ARG A 417 9.85 -23.27 0.58
C ARG A 417 8.76 -24.34 0.73
N HIS A 418 7.73 -24.06 1.53
CA HIS A 418 6.60 -24.97 1.73
C HIS A 418 5.66 -25.10 0.51
N ALA A 419 5.58 -24.08 -0.36
CA ALA A 419 4.79 -24.16 -1.60
C ALA A 419 5.35 -25.22 -2.57
N LEU A 420 6.68 -25.35 -2.65
CA LEU A 420 7.37 -26.34 -3.47
C LEU A 420 7.19 -27.77 -2.95
N GLU A 421 7.14 -27.96 -1.62
CA GLU A 421 6.87 -29.25 -1.00
C GLU A 421 5.45 -29.76 -1.32
N ARG A 422 4.45 -28.85 -1.35
CA ARG A 422 3.06 -29.18 -1.73
C ARG A 422 2.87 -29.48 -3.21
N HIS A 423 3.64 -28.87 -4.10
CA HIS A 423 3.65 -29.25 -5.52
C HIS A 423 4.43 -30.55 -5.77
N ALA A 424 5.44 -30.85 -4.95
CA ALA A 424 6.23 -32.07 -5.04
C ALA A 424 5.54 -33.33 -4.47
N SER A 425 4.40 -33.19 -3.79
CA SER A 425 3.57 -34.30 -3.29
C SER A 425 2.58 -34.87 -4.31
N CYS A 426 2.56 -34.39 -5.56
CA CYS A 426 1.79 -35.03 -6.63
C CYS A 426 2.49 -36.33 -7.08
N PRO A 427 1.83 -37.50 -7.08
CA PRO A 427 2.47 -38.79 -7.34
C PRO A 427 2.63 -39.02 -8.85
N ARG A 428 3.48 -38.22 -9.50
CA ARG A 428 3.98 -38.52 -10.84
C ARG A 428 5.50 -38.44 -10.85
N ARG A 429 6.10 -39.64 -10.71
CA ARG A 429 7.50 -40.02 -11.00
C ARG A 429 8.47 -38.83 -11.14
N HIS A 430 8.99 -38.32 -10.03
CA HIS A 430 10.20 -37.50 -10.06
C HIS A 430 11.29 -38.12 -9.18
N SER A 431 12.42 -38.41 -9.82
CA SER A 431 13.57 -39.09 -9.26
C SER A 431 14.15 -38.34 -8.06
N PHE A 432 14.70 -39.09 -7.12
CA PHE A 432 15.45 -38.61 -5.94
C PHE A 432 16.45 -37.47 -6.28
N THR A 433 17.04 -37.50 -7.48
CA THR A 433 17.95 -36.47 -8.01
C THR A 433 17.31 -35.09 -8.18
N ARG A 434 16.02 -34.99 -8.52
CA ARG A 434 15.31 -33.70 -8.69
C ARG A 434 14.94 -33.07 -7.34
N ARG A 435 14.66 -33.91 -6.34
CA ARG A 435 14.45 -33.47 -4.94
C ARG A 435 15.74 -32.92 -4.34
N LEU A 436 16.85 -33.64 -4.52
CA LEU A 436 18.16 -33.18 -4.07
C LEU A 436 18.60 -31.90 -4.81
N ALA A 437 18.31 -31.78 -6.11
CA ALA A 437 18.60 -30.58 -6.89
C ALA A 437 17.76 -29.37 -6.46
N GLY A 438 16.48 -29.52 -6.11
CA GLY A 438 15.66 -28.42 -5.58
C GLY A 438 16.10 -27.95 -4.19
N MET A 439 16.61 -28.87 -3.36
CA MET A 439 17.11 -28.59 -2.01
C MET A 439 18.52 -27.95 -2.03
N LEU A 440 19.37 -28.35 -2.99
CA LEU A 440 20.74 -27.83 -3.16
C LEU A 440 20.82 -26.63 -4.11
N ALA A 441 19.79 -26.36 -4.93
CA ALA A 441 19.77 -25.23 -5.87
C ALA A 441 20.04 -23.87 -5.20
N PRO A 442 19.48 -23.54 -4.03
CA PRO A 442 19.81 -22.29 -3.34
C PRO A 442 21.26 -22.22 -2.84
N MET A 443 21.89 -23.37 -2.58
CA MET A 443 23.28 -23.47 -2.09
C MET A 443 24.32 -23.44 -3.22
N LEU A 444 23.91 -23.60 -4.47
CA LEU A 444 24.77 -23.65 -5.67
C LEU A 444 24.46 -22.51 -6.66
N ASP A 445 23.53 -21.61 -6.33
CA ASP A 445 23.12 -20.54 -7.23
C ASP A 445 24.07 -19.34 -7.13
N SER A 446 24.64 -18.92 -8.26
CA SER A 446 25.38 -17.66 -8.33
C SER A 446 24.42 -16.49 -8.09
N ASP A 447 24.87 -15.43 -7.40
CA ASP A 447 24.05 -14.24 -7.11
C ASP A 447 23.31 -13.69 -8.34
N ARG A 448 23.98 -13.66 -9.49
CA ARG A 448 23.41 -13.22 -10.77
C ARG A 448 22.18 -14.02 -11.23
N ARG A 449 22.16 -15.34 -11.00
CA ARG A 449 21.00 -16.20 -11.35
C ARG A 449 19.85 -15.97 -10.39
N ARG A 450 20.15 -15.76 -9.10
CA ARG A 450 19.14 -15.40 -8.10
C ARG A 450 18.47 -14.07 -8.44
N GLU A 451 19.24 -13.05 -8.79
CA GLU A 451 18.73 -11.75 -9.24
C GLU A 451 17.84 -11.87 -10.49
N GLN A 452 18.25 -12.64 -11.49
CA GLN A 452 17.45 -12.89 -12.68
C GLN A 452 16.11 -13.59 -12.36
N ARG A 453 16.11 -14.56 -11.43
CA ARG A 453 14.89 -15.23 -10.98
C ARG A 453 13.95 -14.25 -10.28
N ILE A 454 14.47 -13.43 -9.37
CA ILE A 454 13.68 -12.40 -8.66
C ILE A 454 13.08 -11.40 -9.67
N ALA A 455 13.90 -10.88 -10.60
CA ALA A 455 13.44 -9.94 -11.62
C ALA A 455 12.31 -10.52 -12.49
N LEU A 456 12.43 -11.79 -12.89
CA LEU A 456 11.38 -12.47 -13.66
C LEU A 456 10.09 -12.66 -12.84
N ALA A 457 10.21 -13.08 -11.58
CA ALA A 457 9.06 -13.27 -10.69
C ALA A 457 8.30 -11.95 -10.46
N ARG A 458 9.03 -10.86 -10.15
CA ARG A 458 8.46 -9.52 -10.02
C ARG A 458 7.73 -9.09 -11.29
N ARG A 459 8.37 -9.22 -12.46
CA ARG A 459 7.76 -8.84 -13.74
C ARG A 459 6.45 -9.60 -14.02
N ARG A 460 6.43 -10.91 -13.76
CA ARG A 460 5.24 -11.75 -13.94
C ARG A 460 4.11 -11.34 -13.01
N LEU A 461 4.43 -11.10 -11.73
CA LEU A 461 3.46 -10.63 -10.75
C LEU A 461 2.88 -9.27 -11.15
N SER A 462 3.72 -8.28 -11.47
CA SER A 462 3.28 -6.95 -11.90
C SER A 462 2.38 -7.02 -13.14
N GLN A 463 2.75 -7.81 -14.15
CA GLN A 463 1.91 -8.00 -15.34
C GLN A 463 0.57 -8.65 -15.01
N ALA A 464 0.55 -9.62 -14.09
CA ALA A 464 -0.68 -10.27 -13.68
C ALA A 464 -1.59 -9.32 -12.88
N LEU A 465 -1.01 -8.49 -12.00
CA LEU A 465 -1.75 -7.53 -11.17
C LEU A 465 -2.57 -6.54 -11.98
N ARG A 466 -2.09 -6.09 -13.14
CA ARG A 466 -2.82 -5.14 -14.00
C ARG A 466 -4.21 -5.63 -14.47
N ARG A 467 -4.47 -6.94 -14.40
CA ARG A 467 -5.81 -7.51 -14.67
C ARG A 467 -6.78 -7.33 -13.49
N TYR A 468 -6.28 -6.88 -12.35
CA TYR A 468 -7.02 -6.70 -11.10
C TYR A 468 -6.75 -5.30 -10.54
N PRO A 469 -7.44 -4.26 -11.02
CA PRO A 469 -7.24 -2.86 -10.59
C PRO A 469 -7.28 -2.66 -9.07
N SER A 470 -8.13 -3.41 -8.36
CA SER A 470 -8.22 -3.37 -6.88
C SER A 470 -6.95 -3.84 -6.16
N LEU A 471 -6.05 -4.56 -6.85
CA LEU A 471 -4.76 -5.00 -6.34
C LEU A 471 -3.59 -4.23 -6.97
N SER A 472 -3.69 -3.82 -8.24
CA SER A 472 -2.64 -3.05 -8.90
C SER A 472 -2.62 -1.58 -8.45
N ASN A 473 -3.75 -0.90 -8.31
CA ASN A 473 -3.76 0.53 -8.01
C ASN A 473 -3.04 0.89 -6.69
N PRO A 474 -3.17 0.12 -5.60
CA PRO A 474 -2.36 0.35 -4.40
C PRO A 474 -0.85 0.12 -4.60
N ALA A 475 -0.45 -0.69 -5.58
CA ALA A 475 0.93 -1.08 -5.83
C ALA A 475 1.65 -0.26 -6.92
N GLU A 476 0.93 0.27 -7.91
CA GLU A 476 1.48 1.01 -9.05
C GLU A 476 1.36 2.52 -8.86
N THR A 477 2.21 3.29 -9.55
CA THR A 477 1.89 4.71 -9.75
C THR A 477 0.77 4.81 -10.78
N THR A 478 -0.38 5.35 -10.37
CA THR A 478 -1.54 5.48 -11.27
C THR A 478 -1.37 6.64 -12.23
N ARG A 479 -2.21 6.68 -13.26
CA ARG A 479 -2.17 7.66 -14.34
C ARG A 479 -3.61 7.90 -14.75
N ALA A 480 -4.15 9.05 -14.40
CA ALA A 480 -5.50 9.44 -14.77
C ALA A 480 -5.41 10.70 -15.63
N VAL A 481 -5.95 10.66 -16.84
CA VAL A 481 -6.03 11.84 -17.72
C VAL A 481 -7.34 12.55 -17.40
N ASP A 482 -7.27 13.57 -16.55
CA ASP A 482 -8.47 14.21 -16.00
C ASP A 482 -9.00 15.33 -16.90
N ILE A 483 -8.09 16.07 -17.55
CA ILE A 483 -8.43 17.17 -18.45
C ILE A 483 -7.77 16.93 -19.79
N PHE A 484 -8.53 17.08 -20.87
CA PHE A 484 -8.03 16.96 -22.25
C PHE A 484 -8.69 18.01 -23.15
N ASN A 485 -7.94 19.06 -23.50
CA ASN A 485 -8.41 20.23 -24.24
C ASN A 485 -7.80 20.30 -25.64
N GLY A 486 -8.62 20.66 -26.64
CA GLY A 486 -8.15 20.91 -28.00
C GLY A 486 -9.24 21.38 -28.96
N GLY A 487 -9.02 22.52 -29.60
CA GLY A 487 -9.95 23.07 -30.59
C GLY A 487 -11.08 23.90 -29.99
N VAL A 488 -11.62 24.81 -30.81
CA VAL A 488 -12.76 25.67 -30.44
C VAL A 488 -13.92 25.51 -31.43
N LYS A 489 -13.62 25.17 -32.69
CA LYS A 489 -14.60 25.07 -33.77
C LYS A 489 -14.27 23.90 -34.68
N VAL A 490 -15.28 23.14 -35.08
CA VAL A 490 -15.13 21.87 -35.84
C VAL A 490 -14.35 21.97 -37.16
N ASN A 491 -14.32 23.15 -37.79
CA ASN A 491 -13.64 23.36 -39.08
C ASN A 491 -12.33 24.17 -38.98
N ALA A 492 -11.83 24.38 -37.78
CA ALA A 492 -10.53 25.01 -37.52
C ALA A 492 -9.64 24.04 -36.74
N LEU A 493 -8.44 23.79 -37.26
CA LEU A 493 -7.42 22.98 -36.61
C LEU A 493 -6.69 23.85 -35.58
N PRO A 494 -6.68 23.45 -34.30
CA PRO A 494 -6.05 24.24 -33.25
C PRO A 494 -4.52 24.19 -33.33
N GLU A 495 -3.90 25.30 -32.95
CA GLU A 495 -2.45 25.44 -32.82
C GLU A 495 -1.92 24.76 -31.55
N SER A 496 -2.78 24.50 -30.56
CA SER A 496 -2.41 23.91 -29.28
C SER A 496 -3.45 22.90 -28.79
N ALA A 497 -2.97 21.86 -28.11
CA ALA A 497 -3.77 20.94 -27.32
C ALA A 497 -3.07 20.65 -26.00
N GLU A 498 -3.84 20.41 -24.94
CA GLU A 498 -3.31 20.19 -23.59
C GLU A 498 -4.01 19.02 -22.88
N ALA A 499 -3.24 18.25 -22.12
CA ALA A 499 -3.75 17.29 -21.17
C ALA A 499 -3.16 17.53 -19.77
N ILE A 500 -3.95 17.28 -18.73
CA ILE A 500 -3.50 17.25 -17.34
C ILE A 500 -3.70 15.84 -16.81
N ILE A 501 -2.66 15.30 -16.19
CA ILE A 501 -2.57 13.89 -15.80
C ILE A 501 -2.27 13.81 -14.29
N ASP A 502 -3.19 13.25 -13.49
CA ASP A 502 -2.97 12.90 -12.08
C ASP A 502 -2.16 11.60 -11.98
N HIS A 503 -1.11 11.66 -11.16
CA HIS A 503 -0.40 10.51 -10.66
C HIS A 503 -0.52 10.36 -9.15
N ARG A 504 -1.13 9.26 -8.70
CA ARG A 504 -0.93 8.76 -7.33
C ARG A 504 0.30 7.89 -7.28
N ILE A 505 1.36 8.38 -6.65
CA ILE A 505 2.69 7.80 -6.65
C ILE A 505 2.76 6.62 -5.67
N SER A 506 3.21 5.45 -6.15
CA SER A 506 3.41 4.28 -5.30
C SER A 506 4.40 4.54 -4.16
N THR A 507 4.21 3.89 -3.02
CA THR A 507 5.07 4.01 -1.83
C THR A 507 6.50 3.50 -2.04
N SER A 508 6.76 2.81 -3.15
CA SER A 508 8.08 2.35 -3.58
C SER A 508 8.67 3.16 -4.76
N SER A 509 8.05 4.30 -5.09
CA SER A 509 8.45 5.23 -6.15
C SER A 509 8.67 6.63 -5.57
N SER A 510 8.91 7.62 -6.44
CA SER A 510 9.09 9.02 -6.06
C SER A 510 8.62 9.96 -7.15
N VAL A 511 8.46 11.24 -6.84
CA VAL A 511 8.20 12.28 -7.86
C VAL A 511 9.31 12.30 -8.90
N ALA A 512 10.57 12.14 -8.47
CA ALA A 512 11.71 12.05 -9.38
C ALA A 512 11.61 10.86 -10.34
N ASP A 513 11.09 9.71 -9.89
CA ASP A 513 10.92 8.55 -10.76
C ASP A 513 9.76 8.73 -11.75
N VAL A 514 8.69 9.41 -11.37
CA VAL A 514 7.64 9.86 -12.29
C VAL A 514 8.22 10.74 -13.40
N LYS A 515 9.03 11.76 -13.04
CA LYS A 515 9.70 12.64 -14.01
C LYS A 515 10.56 11.83 -15.00
N LYS A 516 11.38 10.90 -14.52
CA LYS A 516 12.18 9.99 -15.38
C LYS A 516 11.32 9.11 -16.28
N ALA A 517 10.19 8.62 -15.77
CA ALA A 517 9.29 7.76 -16.51
C ALA A 517 8.61 8.50 -17.67
N TYR A 518 8.26 9.79 -17.50
CA TYR A 518 7.80 10.68 -18.58
C TYR A 518 8.86 10.82 -19.68
N VAL A 519 10.12 11.10 -19.30
CA VAL A 519 11.23 11.23 -20.27
C VAL A 519 11.33 9.95 -21.11
N ARG A 520 11.37 8.77 -20.47
CA ARG A 520 11.46 7.48 -21.18
C ARG A 520 10.26 7.21 -22.08
N ALA A 521 9.06 7.48 -21.60
CA ALA A 521 7.82 7.20 -22.33
C ALA A 521 7.63 8.11 -23.55
N ILE A 522 8.05 9.37 -23.48
CA ILE A 522 7.79 10.36 -24.53
C ILE A 522 8.93 10.43 -25.56
N GLN A 523 10.18 10.17 -25.16
CA GLN A 523 11.34 10.42 -26.00
C GLN A 523 11.28 9.69 -27.36
N HIS A 524 10.86 8.42 -27.38
CA HIS A 524 10.73 7.67 -28.63
C HIS A 524 9.52 8.13 -29.48
N PRO A 525 8.28 8.20 -28.93
CA PRO A 525 7.13 8.76 -29.66
C PRO A 525 7.38 10.15 -30.25
N ALA A 526 7.93 11.08 -29.47
CA ALA A 526 8.20 12.45 -29.91
C ALA A 526 9.17 12.49 -31.11
N ARG A 527 10.24 11.69 -31.06
CA ARG A 527 11.18 11.53 -32.20
C ARG A 527 10.48 10.97 -33.44
N SER A 528 9.66 9.93 -33.28
CA SER A 528 8.93 9.32 -34.41
C SER A 528 7.90 10.25 -35.05
N LEU A 529 7.43 11.24 -34.30
CA LEU A 529 6.49 12.27 -34.73
C LEU A 529 7.17 13.58 -35.15
N ALA A 530 8.50 13.62 -35.20
CA ALA A 530 9.29 14.82 -35.48
C ALA A 530 8.93 16.03 -34.62
N LEU A 531 8.70 15.81 -33.33
CA LEU A 531 8.45 16.86 -32.33
C LEU A 531 9.75 17.24 -31.62
N SER A 532 10.00 18.53 -31.40
CA SER A 532 10.96 18.96 -30.38
C SER A 532 10.33 18.83 -28.99
N THR A 533 11.13 18.61 -27.96
CA THR A 533 10.62 18.39 -26.60
C THR A 533 11.22 19.35 -25.60
N ASP A 534 10.41 19.79 -24.65
CA ASP A 534 10.83 20.41 -23.41
C ASP A 534 10.15 19.70 -22.24
N ILE A 535 10.86 18.77 -21.60
CA ILE A 535 10.30 17.90 -20.56
C ILE A 535 10.94 18.31 -19.22
N PHE A 536 10.14 18.92 -18.33
CA PHE A 536 10.59 19.43 -17.03
C PHE A 536 11.83 20.35 -17.10
N GLY A 537 11.94 21.16 -18.16
CA GLY A 537 13.04 22.10 -18.39
C GLY A 537 14.23 21.50 -19.16
N GLU A 538 14.23 20.20 -19.44
CA GLU A 538 15.22 19.57 -20.30
C GLU A 538 14.76 19.65 -21.76
N GLN A 539 15.43 20.51 -22.54
CA GLN A 539 15.15 20.67 -23.95
C GLN A 539 15.93 19.66 -24.78
N THR A 540 15.24 18.97 -25.70
CA THR A 540 15.90 18.27 -26.79
C THR A 540 15.41 18.84 -28.11
N GLU A 541 16.34 19.49 -28.82
CA GLU A 541 16.16 19.75 -30.24
C GLU A 541 16.34 18.41 -30.96
N ASN A 542 15.27 17.89 -31.56
CA ASN A 542 15.42 16.85 -32.57
C ASN A 542 15.94 17.50 -33.86
N ALA A 543 17.16 18.03 -33.82
CA ALA A 543 18.03 18.05 -34.98
C ALA A 543 18.82 16.74 -34.92
N VAL A 544 18.43 15.75 -35.73
CA VAL A 544 19.28 14.58 -35.96
C VAL A 544 20.60 15.08 -36.54
N SER A 545 21.62 15.25 -35.70
CA SER A 545 22.91 15.80 -36.10
C SER A 545 23.98 14.74 -36.40
N ASN A 546 23.68 13.44 -36.32
CA ASN A 546 24.59 12.43 -36.87
C ASN A 546 23.91 11.09 -37.26
N PRO A 547 23.91 10.69 -38.55
CA PRO A 547 23.31 9.44 -39.03
C PRO A 547 24.04 8.14 -38.62
N SER A 548 25.19 8.23 -37.94
CA SER A 548 26.13 7.11 -37.82
C SER A 548 25.99 6.20 -36.59
N GLU A 549 25.14 6.53 -35.61
CA GLU A 549 25.09 5.80 -34.32
C GLU A 549 23.98 4.73 -34.20
N TRP A 550 23.08 4.61 -35.18
CA TRP A 550 22.02 3.60 -35.16
C TRP A 550 22.22 2.55 -36.27
N LYS A 551 22.66 1.34 -35.90
CA LYS A 551 22.70 0.19 -36.82
C LYS A 551 21.33 -0.50 -36.86
N CYS A 552 20.55 -0.23 -37.91
CA CYS A 552 19.34 -1.00 -38.22
C CYS A 552 19.68 -2.46 -38.50
N THR A 553 19.11 -3.40 -37.72
CA THR A 553 19.35 -4.85 -37.86
C THR A 553 18.29 -5.60 -38.67
N HIS A 554 17.44 -4.91 -39.45
CA HIS A 554 16.40 -5.56 -40.26
C HIS A 554 16.65 -5.42 -41.77
N PRO A 555 16.77 -6.53 -42.53
CA PRO A 555 17.15 -6.49 -43.94
C PRO A 555 15.93 -6.60 -44.87
N VAL A 556 15.03 -5.61 -44.93
CA VAL A 556 14.06 -5.57 -46.05
C VAL A 556 13.55 -4.19 -46.51
N GLU A 557 13.92 -3.06 -45.89
CA GLU A 557 13.55 -1.72 -46.42
C GLU A 557 14.73 -0.73 -46.40
N PRO A 558 14.98 0.01 -47.49
CA PRO A 558 16.03 1.03 -47.52
C PRO A 558 15.62 2.25 -46.69
N CYS A 559 16.45 2.62 -45.71
CA CYS A 559 16.27 3.85 -44.93
C CYS A 559 16.57 5.09 -45.81
N SER A 560 15.54 5.69 -46.41
CA SER A 560 15.64 7.04 -46.95
C SER A 560 15.41 8.06 -45.84
N PHE A 561 16.47 8.76 -45.41
CA PHE A 561 16.36 9.92 -44.54
C PHE A 561 15.84 11.11 -45.36
N HIS A 562 14.60 11.52 -45.13
CA HIS A 562 14.15 12.88 -45.42
C HIS A 562 14.38 13.73 -44.17
N SER A 563 14.97 14.91 -44.32
CA SER A 563 14.97 15.93 -43.26
C SER A 563 13.51 16.27 -42.96
N GLN A 564 12.91 15.63 -41.97
CA GLN A 564 11.53 15.93 -41.57
C GLN A 564 11.52 17.34 -40.98
N GLU A 565 10.74 18.22 -41.60
CA GLU A 565 10.37 19.50 -41.02
C GLU A 565 9.69 19.22 -39.67
N GLN A 566 10.09 19.93 -38.61
CA GLN A 566 9.53 19.71 -37.28
C GLN A 566 8.00 19.91 -37.32
N GLN A 567 7.25 18.90 -36.89
CA GLN A 567 5.78 18.95 -36.95
C GLN A 567 5.16 19.75 -35.80
N GLY A 568 5.93 20.01 -34.74
CA GLY A 568 5.48 20.72 -33.56
C GLY A 568 6.46 20.63 -32.40
N HIS A 569 6.02 21.11 -31.24
CA HIS A 569 6.76 21.15 -30.00
C HIS A 569 5.89 20.60 -28.86
N VAL A 570 6.44 19.71 -28.04
CA VAL A 570 5.79 19.24 -26.82
C VAL A 570 6.47 19.83 -25.59
N VAL A 571 5.64 20.37 -24.69
CA VAL A 571 6.06 20.88 -23.39
C VAL A 571 5.42 20.01 -22.31
N VAL A 572 6.23 19.52 -21.38
CA VAL A 572 5.77 18.79 -20.20
C VAL A 572 6.25 19.53 -18.96
N ARG A 573 5.33 19.80 -18.04
CA ARG A 573 5.58 20.55 -16.80
C ARG A 573 4.81 19.94 -15.64
N MET A 574 5.21 20.28 -14.42
CA MET A 574 4.27 20.16 -13.31
C MET A 574 3.18 21.20 -13.51
N TRP A 575 1.93 20.77 -13.30
CA TRP A 575 0.78 21.65 -13.47
C TRP A 575 0.68 22.66 -12.33
N ASP A 576 0.99 22.22 -11.12
CA ASP A 576 1.02 23.03 -9.90
C ASP A 576 2.34 22.81 -9.14
N GLU A 577 2.50 23.54 -8.03
CA GLU A 577 3.65 23.40 -7.12
C GLU A 577 3.41 22.29 -6.07
N ASN A 578 2.29 21.56 -6.14
CA ASN A 578 1.87 20.58 -5.14
C ASN A 578 2.50 19.20 -5.39
N GLU A 579 3.82 19.16 -5.54
CA GLU A 579 4.56 17.90 -5.60
C GLU A 579 4.55 17.23 -4.21
N LEU A 580 3.86 16.09 -4.08
CA LEU A 580 3.78 15.33 -2.83
C LEU A 580 4.46 13.97 -2.98
N GLU A 581 5.55 13.75 -2.23
CA GLU A 581 6.17 12.45 -2.12
C GLU A 581 5.28 11.45 -1.36
N PRO A 582 5.42 10.13 -1.58
CA PRO A 582 4.76 9.13 -0.74
C PRO A 582 5.12 9.28 0.73
N ALA A 583 4.17 8.98 1.61
CA ALA A 583 4.38 9.12 3.05
C ALA A 583 5.48 8.18 3.56
N PRO A 584 6.30 8.63 4.53
CA PRO A 584 7.12 7.73 5.33
C PRO A 584 6.22 6.65 5.95
N GLY A 585 6.51 5.40 5.67
CA GLY A 585 5.68 4.31 6.14
C GLY A 585 5.93 3.95 7.61
N THR A 586 4.87 3.69 8.36
CA THR A 586 4.93 3.13 9.71
C THR A 586 5.55 1.73 9.67
N PRO A 587 6.58 1.45 10.47
CA PRO A 587 7.19 0.12 10.52
C PRO A 587 6.19 -0.95 10.98
N VAL A 588 6.10 -2.06 10.23
CA VAL A 588 5.22 -3.20 10.54
C VAL A 588 5.96 -4.49 10.91
N VAL A 589 7.30 -4.46 10.81
CA VAL A 589 8.21 -5.53 11.26
C VAL A 589 9.37 -4.97 12.07
N GLY A 590 10.08 -5.86 12.79
CA GLY A 590 11.21 -5.48 13.64
C GLY A 590 10.79 -4.88 14.98
N GLU A 591 11.75 -4.30 15.69
CA GLU A 591 11.53 -3.65 16.99
C GLU A 591 10.69 -2.38 16.87
N ASP A 592 10.89 -1.59 15.81
CA ASP A 592 10.13 -0.36 15.57
C ASP A 592 8.64 -0.58 15.27
N ALA A 593 8.21 -1.82 15.05
CA ALA A 593 6.80 -2.13 14.79
C ALA A 593 5.92 -2.23 16.06
N LYS A 594 6.46 -1.92 17.25
CA LYS A 594 5.69 -1.96 18.51
C LYS A 594 4.40 -1.11 18.46
N PRO A 595 4.41 0.15 17.98
CA PRO A 595 3.18 0.94 17.87
C PRO A 595 2.15 0.30 16.93
N TRP A 596 2.59 -0.22 15.78
CA TRP A 596 1.72 -0.96 14.85
C TRP A 596 1.09 -2.19 15.52
N ARG A 597 1.90 -3.03 16.19
CA ARG A 597 1.40 -4.23 16.88
C ARG A 597 0.42 -3.87 17.98
N PHE A 598 0.69 -2.80 18.72
CA PHE A 598 -0.18 -2.29 19.76
C PHE A 598 -1.55 -1.88 19.20
N VAL A 599 -1.59 -1.02 18.18
CA VAL A 599 -2.86 -0.61 17.56
C VAL A 599 -3.61 -1.80 16.95
N ALA A 600 -2.90 -2.72 16.28
CA ALA A 600 -3.53 -3.93 15.77
C ALA A 600 -4.17 -4.80 16.87
N SER A 601 -3.53 -4.88 18.06
CA SER A 601 -4.09 -5.60 19.21
C SER A 601 -5.35 -4.92 19.77
N VAL A 602 -5.37 -3.58 19.80
CA VAL A 602 -6.52 -2.77 20.24
C VAL A 602 -7.69 -2.92 19.27
N ILE A 603 -7.44 -2.84 17.96
CA ILE A 603 -8.47 -3.11 16.94
C ILE A 603 -9.06 -4.50 17.14
N ARG A 604 -8.22 -5.53 17.33
CA ARG A 604 -8.75 -6.88 17.56
C ARG A 604 -9.59 -6.97 18.82
N ARG A 605 -9.22 -6.27 19.90
CA ARG A 605 -10.00 -6.23 21.14
C ARG A 605 -11.42 -5.66 20.93
N VAL A 606 -11.55 -4.57 20.19
CA VAL A 606 -12.84 -3.86 20.01
C VAL A 606 -13.81 -4.62 19.11
N TRP A 607 -13.29 -5.27 18.06
CA TRP A 607 -14.11 -5.92 17.04
C TRP A 607 -14.15 -7.45 17.11
N GLN A 608 -13.41 -8.13 18.00
CA GLN A 608 -13.37 -9.60 18.03
C GLN A 608 -14.76 -10.25 18.16
N ASP A 609 -15.63 -9.71 19.02
CA ASP A 609 -16.92 -10.34 19.31
C ASP A 609 -17.92 -10.09 18.19
N GLN A 610 -17.93 -8.87 17.65
CA GLN A 610 -18.74 -8.53 16.47
C GLN A 610 -18.28 -9.34 15.24
N ALA A 611 -16.96 -9.54 15.07
CA ALA A 611 -16.42 -10.37 14.01
C ALA A 611 -16.87 -11.85 14.11
N ARG A 612 -16.98 -12.39 15.32
CA ARG A 612 -17.53 -13.74 15.56
C ARG A 612 -19.01 -13.82 15.23
N GLU A 613 -19.77 -12.80 15.60
CA GLU A 613 -21.21 -12.70 15.34
C GLU A 613 -21.51 -12.67 13.83
N VAL A 614 -20.89 -11.75 13.07
CA VAL A 614 -21.14 -11.60 11.63
C VAL A 614 -20.67 -12.80 10.79
N MET A 615 -19.79 -13.63 11.36
CA MET A 615 -19.35 -14.89 10.75
C MET A 615 -20.25 -16.08 11.08
N GLY A 616 -21.38 -15.86 11.77
CA GLY A 616 -22.34 -16.91 12.10
C GLY A 616 -21.97 -17.73 13.34
N GLY A 617 -21.03 -17.26 14.16
CA GLY A 617 -20.71 -17.81 15.48
C GLY A 617 -21.80 -17.49 16.49
N SER A 618 -23.01 -18.01 16.31
CA SER A 618 -24.07 -17.90 17.32
C SER A 618 -23.69 -18.74 18.56
N GLY A 619 -23.62 -18.13 19.75
CA GLY A 619 -23.66 -18.90 20.98
C GLY A 619 -23.09 -18.22 22.22
N ARG A 620 -24.00 -17.78 23.10
CA ARG A 620 -23.88 -17.84 24.57
C ARG A 620 -22.83 -18.84 25.04
N GLY A 621 -21.99 -18.40 25.99
CA GLY A 621 -20.95 -19.18 26.64
C GLY A 621 -21.21 -20.68 26.69
N SER A 622 -20.49 -21.43 25.86
CA SER A 622 -20.13 -22.79 26.20
C SER A 622 -18.84 -22.67 27.03
N ASN A 623 -18.93 -22.97 28.32
CA ASN A 623 -17.77 -23.36 29.12
C ASN A 623 -17.23 -24.71 28.60
N SER A 624 -16.73 -24.72 27.36
CA SER A 624 -15.91 -25.80 26.83
C SER A 624 -14.47 -25.44 27.16
N SER A 625 -14.01 -25.95 28.30
CA SER A 625 -12.64 -25.88 28.81
C SER A 625 -11.62 -26.66 27.97
N THR A 626 -11.78 -26.67 26.64
CA THR A 626 -10.79 -27.19 25.69
C THR A 626 -10.10 -26.01 25.00
N ALA A 627 -9.26 -25.31 25.76
CA ALA A 627 -8.17 -24.52 25.20
C ALA A 627 -7.32 -25.44 24.29
N GLY A 628 -7.03 -25.01 23.07
CA GLY A 628 -6.29 -25.88 22.15
C GLY A 628 -5.89 -25.36 20.78
N SER A 629 -5.74 -24.05 20.56
CA SER A 629 -4.59 -23.46 19.84
C SER A 629 -4.79 -21.96 19.67
N ALA A 630 -3.74 -21.18 19.89
CA ALA A 630 -3.71 -19.76 19.52
C ALA A 630 -4.08 -19.53 18.04
N VAL A 631 -3.88 -20.55 17.19
CA VAL A 631 -4.23 -20.56 15.76
C VAL A 631 -5.75 -20.48 15.52
N ALA A 632 -6.57 -21.12 16.34
CA ALA A 632 -8.02 -21.03 16.22
C ALA A 632 -8.56 -19.67 16.65
N GLU A 633 -7.93 -19.06 17.67
CA GLU A 633 -8.27 -17.70 18.14
C GLU A 633 -7.79 -16.62 17.16
N GLU A 634 -6.64 -16.84 16.51
CA GLU A 634 -6.14 -16.02 15.41
C GLU A 634 -7.10 -16.03 14.21
N ALA A 635 -7.66 -17.20 13.89
CA ALA A 635 -8.59 -17.41 12.77
C ALA A 635 -10.03 -16.93 13.02
N ALA A 636 -10.47 -16.79 14.29
CA ALA A 636 -11.86 -16.54 14.67
C ALA A 636 -12.18 -15.07 15.04
N GLY A 637 -11.42 -14.10 14.53
CA GLY A 637 -11.61 -12.67 14.83
C GLY A 637 -11.41 -11.77 13.61
N ILE A 638 -11.50 -10.45 13.82
CA ILE A 638 -11.23 -9.46 12.78
C ILE A 638 -9.78 -9.57 12.28
N ARG A 639 -9.58 -9.53 10.96
CA ARG A 639 -8.25 -9.51 10.37
C ARG A 639 -7.76 -8.07 10.22
N VAL A 640 -6.69 -7.72 10.93
CA VAL A 640 -6.05 -6.41 10.84
C VAL A 640 -4.95 -6.47 9.79
N ILE A 641 -5.00 -5.54 8.85
CA ILE A 641 -4.19 -5.55 7.63
C ILE A 641 -3.45 -4.22 7.54
N PRO A 642 -2.11 -4.22 7.47
CA PRO A 642 -1.37 -3.01 7.17
C PRO A 642 -1.68 -2.61 5.73
N ALA A 643 -2.42 -1.52 5.58
CA ALA A 643 -2.94 -1.07 4.29
C ALA A 643 -2.23 0.21 3.82
N ILE A 644 -2.65 0.70 2.65
CA ILE A 644 -2.16 1.93 2.05
C ILE A 644 -3.31 2.84 1.72
N MET A 645 -3.20 4.10 2.13
CA MET A 645 -4.11 5.14 1.69
C MET A 645 -3.75 5.62 0.29
N GLN A 646 -4.75 5.76 -0.58
CA GLN A 646 -4.54 6.26 -1.94
C GLN A 646 -4.40 7.79 -1.98
N GLY A 647 -5.08 8.49 -1.07
CA GLY A 647 -4.97 9.93 -0.86
C GLY A 647 -4.04 10.24 0.31
N ASN A 648 -3.48 11.45 0.31
CA ASN A 648 -2.69 12.01 1.39
C ASN A 648 -2.91 13.54 1.41
N THR A 649 -3.39 14.04 2.53
CA THR A 649 -3.95 15.38 2.68
C THR A 649 -3.42 16.04 3.96
N ASP A 650 -3.86 15.57 5.13
CA ASP A 650 -3.55 16.18 6.43
C ASP A 650 -2.27 15.64 7.07
N THR A 651 -2.07 14.32 7.03
CA THR A 651 -0.94 13.66 7.72
C THR A 651 0.42 14.08 7.17
N ARG A 652 0.51 14.56 5.91
CA ARG A 652 1.75 15.11 5.34
C ARG A 652 2.38 16.23 6.17
N TYR A 653 1.56 16.98 6.90
CA TYR A 653 2.02 18.05 7.78
C TYR A 653 2.45 17.55 9.16
N MET A 654 2.24 16.27 9.45
CA MET A 654 2.53 15.64 10.74
C MET A 654 3.73 14.68 10.67
N TRP A 655 4.29 14.42 9.48
CA TRP A 655 5.42 13.51 9.31
C TRP A 655 6.65 13.79 10.20
N PRO A 656 7.04 15.06 10.47
CA PRO A 656 8.15 15.32 11.38
C PRO A 656 7.87 14.87 12.83
N LEU A 657 6.60 14.82 13.25
CA LEU A 657 6.20 14.57 14.63
C LEU A 657 6.31 13.10 15.04
N SER A 658 6.15 12.16 14.09
CA SER A 658 6.26 10.73 14.37
C SER A 658 6.42 9.91 13.09
N LYS A 659 7.22 8.85 13.17
CA LYS A 659 7.24 7.78 12.16
C LYS A 659 6.09 6.77 12.30
N HIS A 660 5.22 6.94 13.30
CA HIS A 660 4.14 6.02 13.64
C HIS A 660 2.77 6.67 13.40
N ILE A 661 2.44 6.82 12.12
CA ILE A 661 1.17 7.37 11.65
C ILE A 661 0.29 6.24 11.14
N ILE A 662 -0.91 6.11 11.71
CA ILE A 662 -1.88 5.09 11.33
C ILE A 662 -3.19 5.79 10.96
N ARG A 663 -3.59 5.65 9.71
CA ARG A 663 -4.89 6.12 9.21
C ARG A 663 -5.92 5.00 9.33
N PHE A 664 -6.89 5.16 10.22
CA PHE A 664 -7.86 4.12 10.52
C PHE A 664 -9.20 4.74 10.88
N GLY A 665 -10.25 4.36 10.14
CA GLY A 665 -11.62 4.75 10.44
C GLY A 665 -12.32 3.67 11.26
N PRO A 666 -12.58 3.87 12.56
CA PRO A 666 -13.50 2.99 13.26
C PRO A 666 -14.87 3.00 12.57
N ALA A 667 -15.47 1.83 12.36
CA ALA A 667 -16.79 1.71 11.74
C ALA A 667 -17.52 0.43 12.22
N SER A 668 -18.71 0.19 11.67
CA SER A 668 -19.52 -1.01 11.95
C SER A 668 -19.08 -2.18 11.05
N LEU A 669 -19.04 -3.40 11.59
CA LEU A 669 -18.98 -4.62 10.76
C LEU A 669 -20.37 -5.10 10.30
N LEU A 670 -21.44 -4.50 10.83
CA LEU A 670 -22.81 -4.84 10.43
C LEU A 670 -23.06 -4.34 9.00
N PRO A 671 -23.83 -5.09 8.20
CA PRO A 671 -24.12 -4.70 6.82
C PRO A 671 -24.91 -3.40 6.77
N ASP A 672 -24.57 -2.53 5.81
CA ASP A 672 -25.43 -1.43 5.41
C ASP A 672 -26.68 -1.97 4.70
N THR A 673 -27.86 -1.70 5.26
CA THR A 673 -29.16 -2.14 4.74
C THR A 673 -29.89 -1.08 3.93
N THR A 674 -29.30 0.11 3.76
CA THR A 674 -29.94 1.21 3.01
C THR A 674 -30.04 0.91 1.51
N GLY A 675 -29.09 0.16 0.97
CA GLY A 675 -29.01 -0.19 -0.44
C GLY A 675 -28.56 0.96 -1.36
N VAL A 676 -28.06 2.07 -0.80
CA VAL A 676 -27.55 3.23 -1.55
C VAL A 676 -26.14 3.60 -1.06
N GLY A 677 -25.48 4.60 -1.66
CA GLY A 677 -24.13 5.02 -1.25
C GLY A 677 -22.97 4.09 -1.70
N GLY A 678 -23.27 2.87 -2.13
CA GLY A 678 -22.29 1.97 -2.75
C GLY A 678 -21.18 1.52 -1.81
N ALA A 679 -19.97 1.32 -2.34
CA ALA A 679 -18.82 0.79 -1.60
C ALA A 679 -18.25 1.75 -0.54
N THR A 680 -18.66 3.03 -0.56
CA THR A 680 -18.13 4.10 0.31
C THR A 680 -19.24 4.80 1.10
N ALA A 681 -20.45 4.22 1.15
CA ALA A 681 -21.60 4.79 1.85
C ALA A 681 -21.88 6.27 1.49
N GLY A 682 -21.64 6.66 0.23
CA GLY A 682 -21.95 7.99 -0.30
C GLY A 682 -20.93 9.10 0.00
N VAL A 683 -19.75 8.77 0.53
CA VAL A 683 -18.63 9.74 0.71
C VAL A 683 -18.40 10.51 -0.61
N HIS A 684 -18.28 11.83 -0.48
CA HIS A 684 -18.12 12.80 -1.57
C HIS A 684 -19.21 12.82 -2.66
N THR A 685 -20.32 12.12 -2.44
CA THR A 685 -21.46 12.10 -3.37
C THR A 685 -22.78 12.28 -2.62
N THR A 686 -23.92 11.97 -3.25
CA THR A 686 -25.23 12.04 -2.63
C THR A 686 -25.47 10.88 -1.68
N ASN A 687 -26.40 11.06 -0.74
CA ASN A 687 -26.84 10.01 0.17
C ASN A 687 -25.73 9.47 1.09
N GLU A 688 -24.79 10.34 1.48
CA GLU A 688 -23.80 10.01 2.50
C GLU A 688 -24.50 9.66 3.82
N HIS A 689 -24.12 8.53 4.41
CA HIS A 689 -24.68 8.06 5.67
C HIS A 689 -23.70 7.20 6.45
N TYR A 690 -23.90 7.10 7.76
CA TYR A 690 -23.04 6.35 8.67
C TYR A 690 -23.85 5.45 9.60
N HIS A 691 -23.40 4.20 9.76
CA HIS A 691 -24.09 3.23 10.61
C HIS A 691 -23.87 3.56 12.10
N ALA A 692 -24.94 3.68 12.87
CA ALA A 692 -24.92 4.13 14.26
C ALA A 692 -24.10 3.23 15.19
N ASP A 693 -24.05 1.91 14.95
CA ASP A 693 -23.13 0.99 15.65
C ASP A 693 -21.65 1.40 15.50
N GLY A 694 -21.28 1.97 14.35
CA GLY A 694 -19.92 2.45 14.09
C GLY A 694 -19.50 3.54 15.07
N LEU A 695 -20.43 4.37 15.56
CA LEU A 695 -20.12 5.38 16.59
C LEU A 695 -19.82 4.74 17.94
N VAL A 696 -20.56 3.69 18.30
CA VAL A 696 -20.30 2.92 19.53
C VAL A 696 -18.93 2.27 19.45
N LYS A 697 -18.61 1.66 18.30
CA LYS A 697 -17.29 1.06 18.06
C LYS A 697 -16.16 2.08 18.02
N ALA A 698 -16.40 3.28 17.50
CA ALA A 698 -15.42 4.35 17.50
C ALA A 698 -15.07 4.82 18.92
N VAL A 699 -16.08 5.06 19.76
CA VAL A 699 -15.85 5.46 21.16
C VAL A 699 -15.18 4.33 21.96
N ASP A 700 -15.58 3.07 21.75
CA ASP A 700 -14.90 1.91 22.35
C ASP A 700 -13.44 1.81 21.90
N PHE A 701 -13.16 2.04 20.61
CA PHE A 701 -11.79 2.07 20.08
C PHE A 701 -10.93 3.16 20.70
N TYR A 702 -11.37 4.42 20.67
CA TYR A 702 -10.56 5.52 21.19
C TYR A 702 -10.38 5.42 22.72
N SER A 703 -11.40 5.00 23.46
CA SER A 703 -11.27 4.77 24.91
C SER A 703 -10.31 3.62 25.22
N THR A 704 -10.45 2.48 24.53
CA THR A 704 -9.54 1.34 24.66
C THR A 704 -8.11 1.73 24.30
N LEU A 705 -7.92 2.49 23.23
CA LEU A 705 -6.61 2.96 22.79
C LEU A 705 -5.93 3.81 23.87
N ILE A 706 -6.62 4.82 24.40
CA ILE A 706 -6.09 5.72 25.44
C ILE A 706 -5.73 4.91 26.69
N LEU A 707 -6.66 4.10 27.21
CA LEU A 707 -6.46 3.34 28.45
C LEU A 707 -5.39 2.25 28.32
N ALA A 708 -5.32 1.56 27.17
CA ALA A 708 -4.29 0.54 26.94
C ALA A 708 -2.89 1.15 26.78
N LEU A 709 -2.80 2.33 26.17
CA LEU A 709 -1.51 3.01 25.95
C LEU A 709 -0.88 3.47 27.27
N GLU A 710 -1.68 3.72 28.31
CA GLU A 710 -1.20 4.07 29.66
C GLU A 710 -0.51 2.91 30.38
N GLN A 711 -0.89 1.68 30.05
CA GLN A 711 -0.32 0.46 30.63
C GLN A 711 0.98 0.06 29.94
N THR A 712 1.22 0.62 28.74
CA THR A 712 2.40 0.29 27.94
C THR A 712 3.54 1.25 28.26
N THR A 713 4.66 0.71 28.74
CA THR A 713 5.90 1.48 28.98
C THR A 713 6.87 1.43 27.80
N GLU A 714 6.59 0.60 26.79
CA GLU A 714 7.47 0.36 25.65
C GLU A 714 7.24 1.31 24.45
N LEU A 715 6.29 2.25 24.55
CA LEU A 715 5.83 3.13 23.47
C LEU A 715 6.04 4.61 23.77
#